data_AF-A0A847EZH3-F1
#
_entry.id   AF-A0A847EZH3-F1
#
_cell.length_a   1.000
_cell.length_b   1.000
_cell.length_c   1.000
_cell.angle_alpha   90.00
_cell.angle_beta   90.00
_cell.angle_gamma   90.00
#
_symmetry.space_group_name_H-M   'P 1'
#
loop_
_entity.id
_entity.type
_entity.pdbx_description
1 polymer ?
#
loop_
_entity_poly.entity_id
_entity_poly.type
_entity_poly.pdbx_seq_one_letter_code
_entity_poly.pdbx_strand_id
1 'polypeptide(L)'
;SVQKFIIGGGQRPYTRFAQDKKGAIHIAFTTGHPRNEPTNKIFYACYKNGAFYKADGSLIKQYTGSESALNIDTNQADVVYAAYKGKGWIWDIAVGKDGKPVLVYAAFPTDTQHDYYYARWTGKRWDNHFIEHSGSWFPQTPAGRTEPEPNYSGGIYLDPSNPKVVYLSKQVNGVFEIYRYTTSDKGATWEQAAITSNTPAGLVNVRPVVPRHRKAGYFDVVWMRGTYQFYANQQYHTGLMFAGSAKERPLERLKLSERQLYMLEGTSHQLSVSCVPFLTPDKTVGWQSSDEAVLTVKEGLVKALKQGKATVTVAGANGVTATCVITVTEPHYLTSAYFDFGTSDSPLSPGALRVTESSRLITSYGWLSPVLSRDRGEGQPDDVRDFNMGGEPTVFRVYVTNGDYRLTFKQGDKAYSHDKMTVKVNGKVVMQDVTVEAGALLTQTVDVAVSRNRLDIEFSRQGSDPNWVINALTIEPLKKTVNPSETIQGEELSAYLMSYFKDDTHGLYFAVSDDGYTFTDVNNGQPVIAGDTIAEQKGIRDPHIMRGPDGCFYLAMTDLHIYGKQMGYRDTEWERPGELYDWGNNRGFVLMKSKDLINWSHTVLDIHKAYPEYNLGCAWAPELIYDPDKDRIMIYFTMRKGKGRTMLYYAYMNEAFNALETAPELLFEYPDSTKQILDADITRLPDGRYAMMYVAQENPGGIKLAFSDHINKGYVYREGQVDYERGSCEAPNVWKRLGEDKWVLMYDIFSVKPHNFGYAETSDFIHFTNLGHFDQGVMRRTNFAVQKHGAVIHLTKSEAERLKAWYAR
;
A
#
# COMPACT_ATOMS: atom_id res chain seq x y z
N SER A 1 28.06 -7.08 8.21
CA SER A 1 29.14 -6.57 9.08
C SER A 1 29.88 -5.45 8.34
N VAL A 2 30.14 -4.30 8.97
CA VAL A 2 30.83 -3.18 8.30
C VAL A 2 32.33 -3.48 8.24
N GLN A 3 32.87 -3.71 7.04
CA GLN A 3 34.29 -3.95 6.82
C GLN A 3 35.09 -2.65 6.65
N LYS A 4 36.30 -2.61 7.21
CA LYS A 4 37.18 -1.43 7.21
C LYS A 4 38.15 -1.46 6.02
N PHE A 5 38.02 -0.51 5.08
CA PHE A 5 38.93 -0.37 3.94
C PHE A 5 40.36 0.04 4.34
N ILE A 6 40.54 0.81 5.42
CA ILE A 6 41.86 1.16 5.95
C ILE A 6 42.05 0.43 7.29
N ILE A 7 43.16 -0.30 7.42
CA ILE A 7 43.56 -1.03 8.63
C ILE A 7 44.83 -0.40 9.20
N GLY A 8 45.00 -0.47 10.52
CA GLY A 8 46.12 0.17 11.22
C GLY A 8 45.91 1.68 11.46
N GLY A 9 44.83 2.25 10.92
CA GLY A 9 44.39 3.62 11.17
C GLY A 9 43.51 3.76 12.42
N GLY A 10 43.39 5.02 12.87
CA GLY A 10 42.46 5.44 13.92
C GLY A 10 40.99 5.49 13.46
N GLN A 11 40.12 6.01 14.32
CA GLN A 11 38.68 6.07 14.04
C GLN A 11 38.37 7.04 12.88
N ARG A 12 37.58 6.56 11.90
CA ARG A 12 37.03 7.32 10.74
C ARG A 12 38.10 7.96 9.84
N PRO A 13 38.94 7.16 9.14
CA PRO A 13 39.90 7.68 8.17
C PRO A 13 39.21 8.32 6.96
N TYR A 14 39.78 9.41 6.46
CA TYR A 14 39.34 10.04 5.22
C TYR A 14 40.18 9.56 4.04
N THR A 15 39.53 9.32 2.91
CA THR A 15 40.16 8.84 1.66
C THR A 15 39.76 9.70 0.47
N ARG A 16 40.69 9.85 -0.48
CA ARG A 16 40.52 10.53 -1.77
C ARG A 16 41.10 9.68 -2.89
N PHE A 17 40.49 9.79 -4.07
CA PHE A 17 40.80 8.94 -5.22
C PHE A 17 41.03 9.78 -6.48
N ALA A 18 41.94 9.33 -7.34
CA ALA A 18 42.08 9.80 -8.71
C ALA A 18 42.43 8.65 -9.64
N GLN A 19 41.84 8.60 -10.83
CA GLN A 19 42.21 7.64 -11.85
C GLN A 19 43.14 8.29 -12.87
N ASP A 20 44.23 7.62 -13.23
CA ASP A 20 45.10 8.05 -14.31
C ASP A 20 44.60 7.60 -15.69
N LYS A 21 45.25 8.08 -16.76
CA LYS A 21 44.88 7.71 -18.14
C LYS A 21 45.10 6.24 -18.50
N LYS A 22 45.85 5.50 -17.67
CA LYS A 22 46.14 4.08 -17.86
C LYS A 22 45.19 3.20 -17.02
N GLY A 23 44.24 3.80 -16.30
CA GLY A 23 43.26 3.12 -15.48
C GLY A 23 43.72 2.83 -14.05
N ALA A 24 44.93 3.24 -13.64
CA ALA A 24 45.39 3.07 -12.28
C ALA A 24 44.64 4.00 -11.33
N ILE A 25 44.27 3.49 -10.15
CA ILE A 25 43.54 4.25 -9.11
C ILE A 25 44.54 4.66 -8.04
N HIS A 26 44.80 5.96 -7.96
CA HIS A 26 45.61 6.59 -6.93
C HIS A 26 44.76 6.90 -5.71
N ILE A 27 45.26 6.55 -4.53
CA ILE A 27 44.52 6.56 -3.28
C ILE A 27 45.33 7.36 -2.26
N ALA A 28 44.75 8.43 -1.73
CA ALA A 28 45.33 9.19 -0.63
C ALA A 28 44.42 9.08 0.59
N PHE A 29 44.97 8.84 1.77
CA PHE A 29 44.17 8.64 2.97
C PHE A 29 44.86 9.12 4.24
N THR A 30 44.09 9.27 5.30
CA THR A 30 44.57 9.71 6.63
C THR A 30 44.54 8.57 7.64
N THR A 31 45.29 8.70 8.74
CA THR A 31 45.22 7.76 9.87
C THR A 31 43.80 7.66 10.40
N GLY A 32 43.13 8.79 10.65
CA GLY A 32 41.80 8.87 11.24
C GLY A 32 41.18 10.27 11.10
N HIS A 33 40.20 10.58 11.94
CA HIS A 33 39.61 11.92 12.00
C HIS A 33 40.51 12.88 12.80
N PRO A 34 40.90 14.07 12.29
CA PRO A 34 41.87 14.94 12.94
C PRO A 34 41.45 15.43 14.34
N ARG A 35 40.17 15.62 14.62
CA ARG A 35 39.71 15.91 16.00
C ARG A 35 40.16 14.85 17.02
N ASN A 36 40.16 13.57 16.62
CA ASN A 36 40.35 12.45 17.54
C ASN A 36 41.75 11.83 17.44
N GLU A 37 42.46 12.10 16.34
CA GLU A 37 43.77 11.51 16.06
C GLU A 37 44.87 12.57 16.21
N PRO A 38 45.59 12.60 17.36
CA PRO A 38 46.59 13.63 17.64
C PRO A 38 47.79 13.55 16.68
N THR A 39 48.04 12.37 16.08
CA THR A 39 49.15 12.14 15.14
C THR A 39 48.63 11.77 13.76
N ASN A 40 47.66 12.53 13.25
CA ASN A 40 47.01 12.18 11.97
C ASN A 40 48.00 12.34 10.80
N LYS A 41 48.41 11.23 10.20
CA LYS A 41 49.34 11.19 9.06
C LYS A 41 48.56 11.14 7.76
N ILE A 42 49.26 11.35 6.65
CA ILE A 42 48.71 11.20 5.29
C ILE A 42 49.53 10.17 4.54
N PHE A 43 48.82 9.25 3.90
CA PHE A 43 49.38 8.11 3.20
C PHE A 43 48.95 8.08 1.74
N TYR A 44 49.68 7.31 0.95
CA TYR A 44 49.40 7.05 -0.46
C TYR A 44 49.54 5.57 -0.82
N ALA A 45 48.66 5.10 -1.70
CA ALA A 45 48.77 3.83 -2.41
C ALA A 45 48.22 3.97 -3.85
N CYS A 46 48.59 3.04 -4.72
CA CYS A 46 48.12 2.98 -6.10
C CYS A 46 47.61 1.56 -6.41
N TYR A 47 46.37 1.43 -6.85
CA TYR A 47 45.81 0.17 -7.32
C TYR A 47 45.88 0.10 -8.84
N LYS A 48 46.50 -0.96 -9.37
CA LYS A 48 46.56 -1.25 -10.82
C LYS A 48 46.75 -2.74 -11.05
N ASN A 49 46.16 -3.27 -12.12
CA ASN A 49 46.34 -4.66 -12.55
C ASN A 49 46.16 -5.69 -11.42
N GLY A 50 45.14 -5.52 -10.57
CA GLY A 50 44.87 -6.45 -9.48
C GLY A 50 45.79 -6.33 -8.27
N ALA A 51 46.58 -5.25 -8.11
CA ALA A 51 47.49 -5.11 -6.99
C ALA A 51 47.64 -3.66 -6.49
N PHE A 52 48.01 -3.52 -5.23
CA PHE A 52 48.34 -2.25 -4.58
C PHE A 52 49.86 -2.04 -4.59
N TYR A 53 50.28 -0.80 -4.85
CA TYR A 53 51.66 -0.39 -4.99
C TYR A 53 51.93 0.93 -4.27
N LYS A 54 53.19 1.16 -3.89
CA LYS A 54 53.72 2.47 -3.51
C LYS A 54 53.94 3.35 -4.76
N ALA A 55 54.25 4.63 -4.54
CA ALA A 55 54.47 5.62 -5.59
C ALA A 55 55.72 5.34 -6.44
N ASP A 56 56.72 4.67 -5.88
CA ASP A 56 57.90 4.19 -6.61
C ASP A 56 57.63 2.92 -7.44
N GLY A 57 56.44 2.34 -7.32
CA GLY A 57 56.03 1.12 -8.01
C GLY A 57 56.33 -0.18 -7.27
N SER A 58 56.88 -0.13 -6.05
CA SER A 58 57.05 -1.32 -5.21
C SER A 58 55.70 -1.89 -4.78
N LEU A 59 55.61 -3.22 -4.76
CA LEU A 59 54.38 -3.95 -4.43
C LEU A 59 54.06 -3.79 -2.94
N ILE A 60 52.83 -3.38 -2.63
CA ILE A 60 52.25 -3.44 -1.29
C ILE A 60 51.63 -4.81 -1.10
N LYS A 61 50.68 -5.18 -1.96
CA LYS A 61 50.03 -6.50 -1.95
C LYS A 61 49.22 -6.79 -3.22
N GLN A 62 48.90 -8.07 -3.44
CA GLN A 62 47.98 -8.54 -4.49
C GLN A 62 46.53 -8.53 -3.99
N TYR A 63 45.58 -8.24 -4.88
CA TYR A 63 44.16 -8.43 -4.64
C TYR A 63 43.78 -9.86 -5.06
N THR A 64 43.43 -10.70 -4.09
CA THR A 64 43.16 -12.13 -4.29
C THR A 64 41.67 -12.46 -4.46
N GLY A 65 40.82 -11.46 -4.74
CA GLY A 65 39.38 -11.66 -4.91
C GLY A 65 38.58 -11.80 -3.62
N SER A 66 39.22 -11.87 -2.44
CA SER A 66 38.52 -11.84 -1.15
C SER A 66 38.26 -10.42 -0.68
N GLU A 67 37.22 -10.24 0.13
CA GLU A 67 36.87 -8.93 0.70
C GLU A 67 37.98 -8.36 1.61
N SER A 68 38.64 -9.21 2.40
CA SER A 68 39.81 -8.83 3.21
C SER A 68 41.02 -8.39 2.36
N ALA A 69 41.10 -8.83 1.11
CA ALA A 69 42.17 -8.45 0.20
C ALA A 69 42.04 -7.00 -0.30
N LEU A 70 40.94 -6.28 -0.03
CA LEU A 70 40.78 -4.86 -0.37
C LEU A 70 41.43 -3.88 0.63
N ASN A 71 41.73 -4.32 1.85
CA ASN A 71 42.09 -3.40 2.93
C ASN A 71 43.52 -2.86 2.80
N ILE A 72 43.77 -1.58 3.02
CA ILE A 72 45.13 -1.01 2.99
C ILE A 72 45.63 -0.82 4.42
N ASP A 73 46.75 -1.47 4.76
CA ASP A 73 47.43 -1.25 6.03
C ASP A 73 48.31 0.01 5.95
N THR A 74 48.08 0.96 6.87
CA THR A 74 48.87 2.19 7.00
C THR A 74 50.37 1.93 7.18
N ASN A 75 50.77 0.79 7.74
CA ASN A 75 52.18 0.42 7.93
C ASN A 75 52.89 0.02 6.62
N GLN A 76 52.13 -0.28 5.56
CA GLN A 76 52.67 -0.73 4.28
C GLN A 76 52.62 0.34 3.19
N ALA A 77 51.74 1.35 3.34
CA ALA A 77 51.58 2.43 2.39
C ALA A 77 52.70 3.48 2.45
N ASP A 78 52.79 4.34 1.44
CA ASP A 78 53.74 5.47 1.47
C ASP A 78 53.27 6.52 2.46
N VAL A 79 54.19 7.02 3.30
CA VAL A 79 53.93 8.19 4.14
C VAL A 79 54.21 9.46 3.32
N VAL A 80 53.14 10.21 3.02
CA VAL A 80 53.23 11.51 2.34
C VAL A 80 53.56 12.61 3.32
N TYR A 81 52.90 12.59 4.48
CA TYR A 81 53.06 13.56 5.56
C TYR A 81 53.03 12.86 6.92
N ALA A 82 54.09 13.05 7.71
CA ALA A 82 54.33 12.34 8.96
C ALA A 82 53.91 13.11 10.23
N ALA A 83 52.94 14.03 10.13
CA ALA A 83 52.45 14.84 11.25
C ALA A 83 53.50 15.71 11.96
N TYR A 84 54.59 16.08 11.27
CA TYR A 84 55.71 16.84 11.85
C TYR A 84 55.40 18.33 12.12
N LYS A 85 54.28 18.84 11.60
CA LYS A 85 53.76 20.21 11.83
C LYS A 85 52.30 20.15 12.28
N GLY A 86 52.01 19.23 13.19
CA GLY A 86 50.66 18.95 13.67
C GLY A 86 49.93 17.89 12.86
N LYS A 87 48.67 17.65 13.22
CA LYS A 87 47.82 16.63 12.61
C LYS A 87 47.44 17.02 11.17
N GLY A 88 47.42 16.06 10.26
CA GLY A 88 47.09 16.25 8.85
C GLY A 88 45.66 15.83 8.50
N TRP A 89 45.09 16.41 7.45
CA TRP A 89 43.83 15.95 6.86
C TRP A 89 43.89 16.04 5.34
N ILE A 90 43.76 14.90 4.65
CA ILE A 90 43.75 14.83 3.19
C ILE A 90 42.52 15.51 2.59
N TRP A 91 42.72 16.36 1.59
CA TRP A 91 41.65 17.11 0.94
C TRP A 91 41.36 16.64 -0.48
N ASP A 92 42.39 16.47 -1.32
CA ASP A 92 42.22 15.98 -2.69
C ASP A 92 43.51 15.36 -3.26
N ILE A 93 43.36 14.59 -4.34
CA ILE A 93 44.44 14.00 -5.13
C ILE A 93 44.14 14.14 -6.63
N ALA A 94 45.17 14.45 -7.41
CA ALA A 94 45.15 14.44 -8.86
C ALA A 94 46.43 13.78 -9.41
N VAL A 95 46.42 13.48 -10.71
CA VAL A 95 47.58 12.89 -11.39
C VAL A 95 48.07 13.86 -12.44
N GLY A 96 49.36 14.24 -12.35
CA GLY A 96 50.01 15.12 -13.32
C GLY A 96 50.07 14.49 -14.71
N LYS A 97 50.31 15.32 -15.75
CA LYS A 97 50.53 14.82 -17.12
C LYS A 97 51.73 13.88 -17.23
N ASP A 98 52.68 13.96 -16.29
CA ASP A 98 53.83 13.08 -16.15
C ASP A 98 53.52 11.75 -15.42
N GLY A 99 52.25 11.50 -15.07
CA GLY A 99 51.79 10.30 -14.38
C GLY A 99 52.08 10.30 -12.88
N LYS A 100 52.59 11.40 -12.32
CA LYS A 100 52.94 11.48 -10.90
C LYS A 100 51.77 12.01 -10.07
N PRO A 101 51.48 11.41 -8.91
CA PRO A 101 50.42 11.89 -8.02
C PRO A 101 50.80 13.22 -7.36
N VAL A 102 49.79 14.07 -7.22
CA VAL A 102 49.82 15.37 -6.54
C VAL A 102 48.65 15.41 -5.55
N LEU A 103 48.91 15.79 -4.32
CA LEU A 103 47.94 15.85 -3.24
C LEU A 103 47.89 17.26 -2.65
N VAL A 104 46.72 17.64 -2.15
CA VAL A 104 46.57 18.80 -1.27
C VAL A 104 45.97 18.37 0.05
N TYR A 105 46.44 18.97 1.13
CA TYR A 105 45.98 18.67 2.48
C TYR A 105 46.06 19.88 3.40
N ALA A 106 45.36 19.79 4.52
CA ALA A 106 45.48 20.72 5.63
C ALA A 106 46.35 20.10 6.73
N ALA A 107 47.22 20.89 7.34
CA ALA A 107 47.91 20.56 8.58
C ALA A 107 47.44 21.52 9.67
N PHE A 108 47.36 21.01 10.91
CA PHE A 108 46.88 21.75 12.07
C PHE A 108 47.96 21.79 13.15
N PRO A 109 48.90 22.76 13.10
CA PRO A 109 49.86 22.96 14.18
C PRO A 109 49.18 23.20 15.53
N THR A 110 48.04 23.90 15.50
CA THR A 110 47.09 24.06 16.61
C THR A 110 45.67 23.91 16.06
N ASP A 111 44.67 23.79 16.94
CA ASP A 111 43.25 23.71 16.50
C ASP A 111 42.73 25.01 15.85
N THR A 112 43.38 26.15 16.12
CA THR A 112 43.03 27.46 15.56
C THR A 112 43.85 27.85 14.33
N GLN A 113 44.88 27.07 13.96
CA GLN A 113 45.76 27.36 12.82
C GLN A 113 45.64 26.26 11.77
N HIS A 114 45.11 26.60 10.60
CA HIS A 114 44.89 25.66 9.50
C HIS A 114 45.79 26.03 8.32
N ASP A 115 46.78 25.20 8.04
CA ASP A 115 47.81 25.43 7.02
C ASP A 115 47.59 24.51 5.81
N TYR A 116 47.55 25.07 4.60
CA TYR A 116 47.43 24.25 3.40
C TYR A 116 48.78 23.89 2.80
N TYR A 117 48.87 22.65 2.31
CA TYR A 117 50.07 22.08 1.72
C TYR A 117 49.79 21.42 0.37
N TYR A 118 50.79 21.49 -0.49
CA TYR A 118 50.88 20.85 -1.79
C TYR A 118 51.97 19.78 -1.76
N ALA A 119 51.59 18.51 -1.89
CA ALA A 119 52.52 17.39 -1.94
C ALA A 119 52.60 16.81 -3.35
N ARG A 120 53.81 16.54 -3.84
CA ARG A 120 54.01 15.85 -5.11
C ARG A 120 55.02 14.72 -5.00
N TRP A 121 54.81 13.65 -5.74
CA TRP A 121 55.85 12.64 -5.93
C TRP A 121 56.88 13.14 -6.94
N THR A 122 58.15 13.15 -6.55
CA THR A 122 59.25 13.58 -7.45
C THR A 122 59.71 12.47 -8.39
N GLY A 123 59.34 11.22 -8.13
CA GLY A 123 59.97 10.02 -8.70
C GLY A 123 60.92 9.32 -7.72
N LYS A 124 61.32 9.99 -6.63
CA LYS A 124 62.21 9.44 -5.59
C LYS A 124 61.67 9.61 -4.17
N ARG A 125 60.98 10.72 -3.90
CA ARG A 125 60.40 11.08 -2.60
C ARG A 125 59.17 11.96 -2.74
N TRP A 126 58.36 12.03 -1.69
CA TRP A 126 57.32 13.03 -1.51
C TRP A 126 57.93 14.38 -1.15
N ASP A 127 57.56 15.42 -1.90
CA ASP A 127 58.00 16.80 -1.71
C ASP A 127 56.79 17.62 -1.28
N ASN A 128 56.85 18.23 -0.09
CA ASN A 128 55.73 18.91 0.55
C ASN A 128 56.02 20.42 0.63
N HIS A 129 55.20 21.23 -0.03
CA HIS A 129 55.32 22.69 -0.01
C HIS A 129 54.14 23.32 0.73
N PHE A 130 54.43 24.27 1.61
CA PHE A 130 53.43 25.13 2.22
C PHE A 130 52.83 26.06 1.16
N ILE A 131 51.51 26.28 1.20
CA ILE A 131 50.80 27.16 0.28
C ILE A 131 50.33 28.43 0.99
N GLU A 132 49.55 28.29 2.05
CA GLU A 132 48.82 29.41 2.66
C GLU A 132 48.37 29.10 4.09
N HIS A 133 48.35 30.13 4.93
CA HIS A 133 47.66 30.13 6.23
C HIS A 133 46.19 30.47 5.99
N SER A 134 45.31 29.48 6.14
CA SER A 134 43.91 29.62 5.72
C SER A 134 42.97 30.22 6.77
N GLY A 135 43.45 30.36 8.01
CA GLY A 135 42.67 30.80 9.16
C GLY A 135 42.38 29.65 10.13
N SER A 136 41.18 29.68 10.72
CA SER A 136 40.68 28.69 11.69
C SER A 136 39.60 27.78 11.09
N TRP A 137 38.75 27.19 11.94
CA TRP A 137 37.55 26.50 11.49
C TRP A 137 36.54 27.47 10.86
N PHE A 138 35.75 26.96 9.90
CA PHE A 138 34.70 27.75 9.22
C PHE A 138 33.32 27.71 9.86
N PRO A 139 32.92 26.70 10.67
CA PRO A 139 31.67 26.78 11.41
C PRO A 139 31.58 28.05 12.24
N GLN A 140 30.43 28.70 12.18
CA GLN A 140 30.13 29.97 12.84
C GLN A 140 29.67 29.71 14.27
N THR A 141 30.60 29.19 15.08
CA THR A 141 30.37 28.86 16.48
C THR A 141 29.84 30.10 17.23
N PRO A 142 28.71 30.00 17.96
CA PRO A 142 28.22 31.11 18.77
C PRO A 142 29.25 31.58 19.79
N ALA A 143 29.28 32.89 20.06
CA ALA A 143 30.20 33.48 21.03
C ALA A 143 30.09 32.79 22.42
N GLY A 144 31.24 32.50 23.03
CA GLY A 144 31.32 31.82 24.33
C GLY A 144 31.12 30.30 24.29
N ARG A 145 30.98 29.68 23.11
CA ARG A 145 30.92 28.23 22.93
C ARG A 145 32.22 27.68 22.36
N THR A 146 32.56 26.45 22.74
CA THR A 146 33.67 25.69 22.15
C THR A 146 33.23 25.06 20.84
N GLU A 147 34.06 25.16 19.81
CA GLU A 147 33.79 24.52 18.52
C GLU A 147 33.90 22.99 18.62
N PRO A 148 32.84 22.23 18.29
CA PRO A 148 32.89 20.77 18.32
C PRO A 148 33.77 20.14 17.22
N GLU A 149 33.98 20.82 16.09
CA GLU A 149 34.79 20.36 14.95
C GLU A 149 35.93 21.35 14.61
N PRO A 150 36.92 21.53 15.51
CA PRO A 150 37.91 22.61 15.40
C PRO A 150 38.83 22.50 14.17
N ASN A 151 38.83 21.36 13.48
CA ASN A 151 39.67 21.12 12.30
C ASN A 151 38.90 21.24 10.98
N TYR A 152 37.66 21.73 10.99
CA TYR A 152 36.89 22.01 9.77
C TYR A 152 37.40 23.25 9.07
N SER A 153 38.44 23.11 8.24
CA SER A 153 38.96 24.21 7.41
C SER A 153 37.99 24.65 6.33
N GLY A 154 38.18 25.88 5.84
CA GLY A 154 37.48 26.41 4.67
C GLY A 154 37.63 25.52 3.44
N GLY A 155 38.79 24.94 3.20
CA GLY A 155 39.07 23.90 2.21
C GLY A 155 39.97 24.25 1.05
N ILE A 156 40.53 23.20 0.45
CA ILE A 156 41.49 23.25 -0.66
C ILE A 156 41.21 22.11 -1.64
N TYR A 157 41.40 22.35 -2.94
CA TYR A 157 41.11 21.39 -3.99
C TYR A 157 42.01 21.58 -5.21
N LEU A 158 42.41 20.50 -5.87
CA LEU A 158 43.24 20.55 -7.08
C LEU A 158 42.37 20.70 -8.32
N ASP A 159 42.84 21.39 -9.34
CA ASP A 159 42.28 21.20 -10.68
C ASP A 159 42.74 19.83 -11.21
N PRO A 160 41.84 18.84 -11.37
CA PRO A 160 42.22 17.49 -11.77
C PRO A 160 42.78 17.43 -13.20
N SER A 161 42.49 18.42 -14.05
CA SER A 161 43.00 18.51 -15.42
C SER A 161 44.37 19.20 -15.50
N ASN A 162 44.70 20.00 -14.49
CA ASN A 162 45.95 20.74 -14.39
C ASN A 162 46.35 20.91 -12.91
N PRO A 163 47.01 19.92 -12.28
CA PRO A 163 47.34 19.96 -10.85
C PRO A 163 48.29 21.09 -10.43
N LYS A 164 48.75 21.94 -11.36
CA LYS A 164 49.44 23.19 -11.05
C LYS A 164 48.50 24.30 -10.55
N VAL A 165 47.19 24.09 -10.65
CA VAL A 165 46.16 25.01 -10.20
C VAL A 165 45.46 24.42 -8.98
N VAL A 166 45.33 25.23 -7.94
CA VAL A 166 44.67 24.92 -6.68
C VAL A 166 43.58 25.96 -6.44
N TYR A 167 42.42 25.52 -5.98
CA TYR A 167 41.37 26.40 -5.46
C TYR A 167 41.29 26.20 -3.95
N LEU A 168 41.32 27.29 -3.19
CA LEU A 168 41.30 27.23 -1.74
C LEU A 168 40.41 28.32 -1.15
N SER A 169 39.95 28.09 0.07
CA SER A 169 39.19 29.02 0.89
C SER A 169 40.05 29.46 2.06
N LYS A 170 40.23 30.77 2.22
CA LYS A 170 41.02 31.38 3.30
C LYS A 170 40.29 32.57 3.93
N GLN A 171 40.57 32.85 5.20
CA GLN A 171 40.06 34.04 5.88
C GLN A 171 40.73 35.32 5.37
N VAL A 172 39.91 36.30 5.00
CA VAL A 172 40.30 37.67 4.67
C VAL A 172 39.40 38.59 5.49
N ASN A 173 39.98 39.41 6.37
CA ASN A 173 39.23 40.27 7.30
C ASN A 173 38.15 39.51 8.10
N GLY A 174 38.45 38.27 8.53
CA GLY A 174 37.55 37.43 9.31
C GLY A 174 36.49 36.67 8.52
N VAL A 175 36.45 36.79 7.19
CA VAL A 175 35.49 36.10 6.31
C VAL A 175 36.20 35.14 5.38
N PHE A 176 35.66 33.92 5.20
CA PHE A 176 36.21 32.95 4.26
C PHE A 176 35.88 33.32 2.81
N GLU A 177 36.93 33.49 2.00
CA GLU A 177 36.87 33.84 0.58
C GLU A 177 37.57 32.78 -0.28
N ILE A 178 37.09 32.58 -1.51
CA ILE A 178 37.65 31.62 -2.48
C ILE A 178 38.75 32.28 -3.31
N TYR A 179 39.86 31.58 -3.45
CA TYR A 179 40.99 31.97 -4.28
C TYR A 179 41.40 30.86 -5.23
N ARG A 180 41.96 31.27 -6.37
CA ARG A 180 42.71 30.44 -7.29
C ARG A 180 44.20 30.69 -7.13
N TYR A 181 44.97 29.62 -6.98
CA TYR A 181 46.43 29.63 -6.86
C TYR A 181 47.02 28.85 -8.04
N THR A 182 48.05 29.40 -8.68
CA THR A 182 48.75 28.74 -9.80
C THR A 182 50.26 28.71 -9.53
N THR A 183 50.91 27.57 -9.76
CA THR A 183 52.36 27.42 -9.63
C THR A 183 53.02 27.11 -10.98
N SER A 184 54.16 27.75 -11.25
CA SER A 184 55.01 27.46 -12.41
C SER A 184 56.22 26.57 -12.06
N ASP A 185 56.57 26.49 -10.77
CA ASP A 185 57.79 25.89 -10.23
C ASP A 185 57.53 24.65 -9.35
N LYS A 186 56.41 23.96 -9.61
CA LYS A 186 56.01 22.71 -8.94
C LYS A 186 55.66 22.87 -7.45
N GLY A 187 55.15 24.04 -7.07
CA GLY A 187 54.57 24.34 -5.77
C GLY A 187 55.49 25.12 -4.84
N ALA A 188 56.68 25.52 -5.28
CA ALA A 188 57.60 26.31 -4.46
C ALA A 188 57.12 27.76 -4.32
N THR A 189 56.53 28.34 -5.37
CA THR A 189 55.88 29.65 -5.36
C THR A 189 54.50 29.60 -6.04
N TRP A 190 53.65 30.58 -5.69
CA TRP A 190 52.26 30.64 -6.13
C TRP A 190 51.84 32.05 -6.54
N GLU A 191 51.21 32.17 -7.70
CA GLU A 191 50.41 33.33 -8.11
C GLU A 191 48.97 33.15 -7.63
N GLN A 192 48.39 34.16 -7.00
CA GLN A 192 47.04 34.10 -6.41
C GLN A 192 46.07 35.10 -7.08
N ALA A 193 44.82 34.68 -7.26
CA ALA A 193 43.72 35.52 -7.72
C ALA A 193 42.46 35.24 -6.88
N ALA A 194 41.83 36.30 -6.37
CA ALA A 194 40.57 36.18 -5.65
C ALA A 194 39.42 35.82 -6.62
N ILE A 195 38.57 34.88 -6.24
CA ILE A 195 37.33 34.54 -6.94
C ILE A 195 36.15 35.24 -6.28
N THR A 196 36.16 35.30 -4.95
CA THR A 196 35.20 36.06 -4.16
C THR A 196 35.94 37.14 -3.35
N SER A 197 35.26 38.25 -3.10
CA SER A 197 35.77 39.35 -2.28
C SER A 197 34.61 40.13 -1.69
N ASN A 198 34.86 40.82 -0.57
CA ASN A 198 33.89 41.67 0.11
C ASN A 198 32.59 40.93 0.49
N THR A 199 32.70 39.64 0.84
CA THR A 199 31.54 38.87 1.31
C THR A 199 31.03 39.46 2.64
N PRO A 200 29.71 39.69 2.80
CA PRO A 200 29.14 40.22 4.03
C PRO A 200 29.51 39.40 5.28
N ALA A 201 29.74 40.10 6.40
CA ALA A 201 29.95 39.48 7.69
C ALA A 201 28.75 38.58 8.04
N GLY A 202 29.03 37.35 8.49
CA GLY A 202 28.00 36.34 8.75
C GLY A 202 27.74 35.36 7.60
N LEU A 203 28.36 35.52 6.44
CA LEU A 203 28.40 34.49 5.40
C LEU A 203 29.80 33.89 5.28
N VAL A 204 29.88 32.66 4.79
CA VAL A 204 31.16 31.99 4.48
C VAL A 204 31.19 31.56 3.01
N ASN A 205 32.37 31.55 2.36
CA ASN A 205 32.60 30.85 1.09
C ASN A 205 33.62 29.73 1.30
N VAL A 206 33.17 28.48 1.27
CA VAL A 206 33.97 27.32 1.72
C VAL A 206 33.77 26.11 0.83
N ARG A 207 34.66 25.14 1.00
CA ARG A 207 34.74 23.84 0.33
C ARG A 207 34.72 23.99 -1.20
N PRO A 208 35.69 24.71 -1.79
CA PRO A 208 35.80 24.75 -3.24
C PRO A 208 36.04 23.33 -3.77
N VAL A 209 35.40 23.00 -4.89
CA VAL A 209 35.54 21.73 -5.61
C VAL A 209 35.59 22.05 -7.10
N VAL A 210 36.51 21.39 -7.81
CA VAL A 210 36.57 21.44 -9.27
C VAL A 210 35.92 20.17 -9.82
N PRO A 211 34.79 20.26 -10.54
CA PRO A 211 34.16 19.08 -11.11
C PRO A 211 35.12 18.32 -12.03
N ARG A 212 35.31 17.02 -11.77
CA ARG A 212 36.11 16.14 -12.64
C ARG A 212 35.44 16.04 -14.02
N HIS A 213 36.24 16.01 -15.07
CA HIS A 213 35.77 15.96 -16.48
C HIS A 213 34.87 17.13 -16.90
N ARG A 214 34.97 18.29 -16.24
CA ARG A 214 34.22 19.49 -16.63
C ARG A 214 34.45 19.85 -18.11
N LYS A 215 33.36 20.18 -18.81
CA LYS A 215 33.42 20.75 -20.16
C LYS A 215 33.82 22.22 -20.06
N ALA A 216 34.65 22.68 -21.00
CA ALA A 216 35.00 24.09 -21.09
C ALA A 216 33.72 24.96 -21.18
N GLY A 217 33.67 26.04 -20.40
CA GLY A 217 32.53 26.98 -20.37
C GLY A 217 31.34 26.61 -19.47
N TYR A 218 31.48 25.64 -18.55
CA TYR A 218 30.47 25.34 -17.50
C TYR A 218 30.84 25.98 -16.14
N PHE A 219 31.61 25.28 -15.31
CA PHE A 219 32.03 25.74 -13.97
C PHE A 219 33.51 25.49 -13.81
N ASP A 220 34.32 26.53 -13.56
CA ASP A 220 35.73 26.34 -13.25
C ASP A 220 35.92 25.81 -11.83
N VAL A 221 35.09 26.28 -10.90
CA VAL A 221 35.00 25.83 -9.51
C VAL A 221 33.59 26.05 -8.98
N VAL A 222 33.14 25.16 -8.09
CA VAL A 222 31.90 25.26 -7.30
C VAL A 222 32.27 25.30 -5.82
N TRP A 223 31.53 26.03 -4.99
CA TRP A 223 31.75 26.11 -3.53
C TRP A 223 30.43 26.30 -2.78
N MET A 224 30.45 26.13 -1.45
CA MET A 224 29.31 26.42 -0.59
C MET A 224 29.35 27.87 -0.11
N ARG A 225 28.21 28.56 -0.14
CA ARG A 225 28.02 29.88 0.49
C ARG A 225 26.76 29.94 1.34
N GLY A 226 26.86 30.53 2.52
CA GLY A 226 25.71 30.73 3.40
C GLY A 226 26.10 30.84 4.87
N THR A 227 25.19 30.42 5.74
CA THR A 227 25.47 30.27 7.19
C THR A 227 25.69 28.81 7.54
N TYR A 228 26.58 28.55 8.49
CA TYR A 228 26.93 27.19 8.89
C TYR A 228 27.37 27.16 10.34
N GLN A 229 26.54 26.66 11.25
CA GLN A 229 26.91 26.47 12.66
C GLN A 229 27.30 25.02 12.93
N PHE A 230 26.54 24.07 12.40
CA PHE A 230 26.83 22.63 12.56
C PHE A 230 26.24 21.82 11.41
N TYR A 231 26.78 20.63 11.15
CA TYR A 231 26.39 19.80 10.01
C TYR A 231 25.04 19.08 10.18
N ALA A 232 24.50 19.03 11.39
CA ALA A 232 23.28 18.29 11.75
C ALA A 232 22.16 19.21 12.23
N ASN A 233 20.95 18.66 12.43
CA ASN A 233 19.80 19.33 13.05
C ASN A 233 19.42 20.67 12.38
N GLN A 234 19.55 20.75 11.05
CA GLN A 234 19.23 21.95 10.25
C GLN A 234 20.02 23.21 10.66
N GLN A 235 21.21 23.05 11.27
CA GLN A 235 22.06 24.16 11.71
C GLN A 235 23.01 24.69 10.62
N TYR A 236 22.68 24.48 9.35
CA TYR A 236 23.38 25.08 8.20
C TYR A 236 22.37 25.47 7.11
N HIS A 237 22.59 26.62 6.50
CA HIS A 237 21.79 27.14 5.39
C HIS A 237 22.75 27.64 4.32
N THR A 238 23.26 26.71 3.51
CA THR A 238 24.21 26.99 2.43
C THR A 238 23.63 26.66 1.06
N GLY A 239 23.99 27.47 0.06
CA GLY A 239 23.76 27.21 -1.36
C GLY A 239 25.07 26.85 -2.07
N LEU A 240 24.96 26.21 -3.23
CA LEU A 240 26.09 25.98 -4.13
C LEU A 240 26.27 27.20 -5.05
N MET A 241 27.47 27.76 -5.02
CA MET A 241 27.92 28.87 -5.86
C MET A 241 28.95 28.36 -6.86
N PHE A 242 29.13 29.08 -7.97
CA PHE A 242 30.12 28.73 -8.99
C PHE A 242 30.75 29.98 -9.62
N ALA A 243 31.94 29.79 -10.19
CA ALA A 243 32.63 30.81 -10.98
C ALA A 243 32.78 30.30 -12.42
N GLY A 244 32.50 31.19 -13.38
CA GLY A 244 32.63 30.91 -14.80
C GLY A 244 31.76 31.84 -15.65
N SER A 245 32.14 32.03 -16.92
CA SER A 245 31.31 32.66 -17.95
C SER A 245 30.28 31.65 -18.48
N ALA A 246 29.41 31.17 -17.59
CA ALA A 246 28.38 30.20 -17.94
C ALA A 246 27.59 30.72 -19.15
N LYS A 247 27.86 30.18 -20.34
CA LYS A 247 27.04 30.47 -21.51
C LYS A 247 25.65 29.95 -21.19
N GLU A 248 24.68 30.85 -21.20
CA GLU A 248 23.27 30.47 -21.12
C GLU A 248 23.02 29.36 -22.15
N ARG A 249 22.50 28.23 -21.67
CA ARG A 249 22.12 27.11 -22.52
C ARG A 249 20.62 26.91 -22.44
N PRO A 250 19.95 26.69 -23.58
CA PRO A 250 18.53 26.39 -23.56
C PRO A 250 18.27 25.11 -22.75
N LEU A 251 17.04 24.93 -22.29
CA LEU A 251 16.61 23.72 -21.61
C LEU A 251 16.86 22.51 -22.52
N GLU A 252 17.70 21.57 -22.11
CA GLU A 252 18.01 20.36 -22.89
C GLU A 252 17.13 19.18 -22.45
N ARG A 253 16.80 19.10 -21.15
CA ARG A 253 16.02 17.99 -20.58
C ARG A 253 15.34 18.42 -19.27
N LEU A 254 14.14 17.89 -19.04
CA LEU A 254 13.49 17.90 -17.73
C LEU A 254 13.66 16.55 -17.03
N LYS A 255 13.88 16.56 -15.72
CA LYS A 255 13.93 15.34 -14.90
C LYS A 255 12.94 15.47 -13.73
N LEU A 256 11.92 14.61 -13.75
CA LEU A 256 10.97 14.43 -12.64
C LEU A 256 11.58 13.59 -11.51
N SER A 257 11.08 13.77 -10.29
CA SER A 257 11.42 12.93 -9.12
C SER A 257 11.06 11.48 -9.33
N GLU A 258 9.91 11.22 -9.95
CA GLU A 258 9.39 9.89 -10.23
C GLU A 258 9.04 9.75 -11.71
N ARG A 259 9.23 8.55 -12.25
CA ARG A 259 8.77 8.17 -13.59
C ARG A 259 7.51 7.30 -13.57
N GLN A 260 7.24 6.68 -12.43
CA GLN A 260 6.06 5.88 -12.20
C GLN A 260 5.65 6.01 -10.73
N LEU A 261 4.35 6.09 -10.47
CA LEU A 261 3.79 6.22 -9.13
C LEU A 261 2.52 5.38 -9.00
N TYR A 262 2.31 4.81 -7.82
CA TYR A 262 1.04 4.18 -7.43
C TYR A 262 0.43 5.04 -6.32
N MET A 263 -0.84 5.40 -6.49
CA MET A 263 -1.56 6.26 -5.56
C MET A 263 -2.90 5.64 -5.20
N LEU A 264 -3.37 5.90 -3.99
CA LEU A 264 -4.75 5.59 -3.61
C LEU A 264 -5.66 6.76 -3.96
N GLU A 265 -6.90 6.46 -4.31
CA GLU A 265 -7.95 7.47 -4.50
C GLU A 265 -8.03 8.43 -3.31
N GLY A 266 -8.17 9.73 -3.58
CA GLY A 266 -8.24 10.79 -2.57
C GLY A 266 -6.89 11.22 -1.97
N THR A 267 -5.77 10.60 -2.36
CA THR A 267 -4.42 10.99 -1.89
C THR A 267 -3.76 12.03 -2.78
N SER A 268 -2.67 12.63 -2.30
CA SER A 268 -1.89 13.62 -3.06
C SER A 268 -0.39 13.33 -2.98
N HIS A 269 0.35 13.70 -4.03
CA HIS A 269 1.79 13.51 -4.11
C HIS A 269 2.45 14.67 -4.84
N GLN A 270 3.56 15.19 -4.32
CA GLN A 270 4.33 16.27 -4.95
C GLN A 270 5.42 15.69 -5.86
N LEU A 271 5.25 15.84 -7.17
CA LEU A 271 6.34 15.65 -8.11
C LEU A 271 7.22 16.89 -8.14
N SER A 272 8.54 16.70 -8.09
CA SER A 272 9.51 17.77 -8.32
C SER A 272 10.14 17.62 -9.69
N VAL A 273 10.49 18.75 -10.31
CA VAL A 273 11.14 18.79 -11.62
C VAL A 273 12.45 19.54 -11.54
N SER A 274 13.47 19.04 -12.23
CA SER A 274 14.77 19.69 -12.38
C SER A 274 15.06 19.96 -13.85
N CYS A 275 15.48 21.20 -14.15
CA CYS A 275 15.93 21.61 -15.47
C CYS A 275 17.38 21.18 -15.68
N VAL A 276 17.68 20.62 -16.86
CA VAL A 276 19.03 20.23 -17.26
C VAL A 276 19.37 20.94 -18.57
N PRO A 277 20.48 21.71 -18.64
CA PRO A 277 21.37 22.03 -17.51
C PRO A 277 20.67 22.91 -16.45
N PHE A 278 21.07 22.84 -15.18
CA PHE A 278 20.43 23.65 -14.13
C PHE A 278 20.60 25.17 -14.34
N LEU A 279 21.52 25.56 -15.23
CA LEU A 279 21.78 26.93 -15.67
C LEU A 279 20.85 27.43 -16.76
N THR A 280 19.83 26.66 -17.14
CA THR A 280 18.82 27.15 -18.07
C THR A 280 18.24 28.49 -17.57
N PRO A 281 18.25 29.56 -18.40
CA PRO A 281 17.73 30.87 -18.02
C PRO A 281 16.23 30.85 -17.72
N ASP A 282 15.46 30.20 -18.61
CA ASP A 282 14.01 30.02 -18.45
C ASP A 282 13.70 28.65 -17.84
N LYS A 283 13.24 28.65 -16.59
CA LYS A 283 12.85 27.45 -15.83
C LYS A 283 11.34 27.30 -15.71
N THR A 284 10.57 28.08 -16.47
CA THR A 284 9.11 27.96 -16.48
C THR A 284 8.71 26.61 -17.06
N VAL A 285 7.73 25.98 -16.41
CA VAL A 285 7.20 24.67 -16.80
C VAL A 285 5.68 24.66 -16.68
N GLY A 286 5.02 23.99 -17.63
CA GLY A 286 3.60 23.64 -17.57
C GLY A 286 3.42 22.18 -17.13
N TRP A 287 2.32 21.90 -16.44
CA TRP A 287 1.94 20.56 -15.99
C TRP A 287 0.57 20.19 -16.56
N GLN A 288 0.39 18.92 -16.93
CA GLN A 288 -0.87 18.42 -17.46
C GLN A 288 -1.07 16.93 -17.11
N SER A 289 -2.30 16.53 -16.82
CA SER A 289 -2.71 15.11 -16.78
C SER A 289 -3.27 14.67 -18.13
N SER A 290 -3.00 13.43 -18.54
CA SER A 290 -3.66 12.82 -19.69
C SER A 290 -5.15 12.52 -19.44
N ASP A 291 -5.56 12.42 -18.18
CA ASP A 291 -6.94 12.18 -17.76
C ASP A 291 -7.21 12.88 -16.42
N GLU A 292 -7.83 14.07 -16.50
CA GLU A 292 -8.18 14.89 -15.33
C GLU A 292 -9.34 14.30 -14.50
N ALA A 293 -10.04 13.27 -14.99
CA ALA A 293 -11.05 12.55 -14.20
C ALA A 293 -10.42 11.48 -13.28
N VAL A 294 -9.26 10.94 -13.66
CA VAL A 294 -8.47 9.99 -12.85
C VAL A 294 -7.60 10.73 -11.84
N LEU A 295 -6.89 11.78 -12.26
CA LEU A 295 -6.07 12.62 -11.38
C LEU A 295 -5.87 14.01 -11.96
N THR A 296 -5.70 14.99 -11.06
CA THR A 296 -5.34 16.37 -11.44
C THR A 296 -3.89 16.66 -11.07
N VAL A 297 -3.25 17.60 -11.76
CA VAL A 297 -1.91 18.08 -11.42
C VAL A 297 -1.83 19.60 -11.50
N LYS A 298 -1.32 20.24 -10.45
CA LYS A 298 -1.06 21.68 -10.42
C LYS A 298 0.30 21.94 -9.77
N GLU A 299 1.21 22.57 -10.52
CA GLU A 299 2.58 22.87 -10.03
C GLU A 299 3.29 21.62 -9.46
N GLY A 300 3.07 20.47 -10.10
CA GLY A 300 3.61 19.18 -9.68
C GLY A 300 2.85 18.50 -8.53
N LEU A 301 1.89 19.17 -7.87
CA LEU A 301 1.02 18.54 -6.89
C LEU A 301 -0.05 17.71 -7.62
N VAL A 302 0.11 16.39 -7.57
CA VAL A 302 -0.84 15.41 -8.10
C VAL A 302 -1.89 15.11 -7.05
N LYS A 303 -3.18 15.11 -7.44
CA LYS A 303 -4.29 14.60 -6.63
C LYS A 303 -4.98 13.45 -7.34
N ALA A 304 -4.97 12.26 -6.73
CA ALA A 304 -5.68 11.09 -7.22
C ALA A 304 -7.19 11.25 -6.96
N LEU A 305 -8.00 11.19 -8.02
CA LEU A 305 -9.45 11.43 -7.95
C LEU A 305 -10.29 10.16 -8.08
N LYS A 306 -9.89 9.26 -8.98
CA LYS A 306 -10.63 8.03 -9.27
C LYS A 306 -9.68 6.93 -9.69
N GLN A 307 -10.02 5.68 -9.39
CA GLN A 307 -9.34 4.52 -9.95
C GLN A 307 -9.12 4.64 -11.48
N GLY A 308 -7.90 4.37 -11.91
CA GLY A 308 -7.52 4.44 -13.31
C GLY A 308 -6.02 4.64 -13.50
N LYS A 309 -5.60 4.89 -14.73
CA LYS A 309 -4.20 5.16 -15.06
C LYS A 309 -4.11 6.41 -15.91
N ALA A 310 -3.28 7.36 -15.48
CA ALA A 310 -3.06 8.61 -16.21
C ALA A 310 -1.57 8.95 -16.22
N THR A 311 -1.15 9.71 -17.22
CA THR A 311 0.23 10.18 -17.37
C THR A 311 0.29 11.68 -17.08
N VAL A 312 1.09 12.06 -16.10
CA VAL A 312 1.44 13.46 -15.85
C VAL A 312 2.59 13.85 -16.77
N THR A 313 2.42 14.93 -17.52
CA THR A 313 3.46 15.51 -18.39
C THR A 313 3.87 16.87 -17.84
N VAL A 314 5.18 17.09 -17.72
CA VAL A 314 5.77 18.42 -17.50
C VAL A 314 6.44 18.87 -18.79
N ALA A 315 6.20 20.12 -19.20
CA ALA A 315 6.73 20.70 -20.43
C ALA A 315 7.41 22.04 -20.15
N GLY A 316 8.63 22.25 -20.65
CA GLY A 316 9.32 23.54 -20.60
C GLY A 316 8.89 24.45 -21.75
N ALA A 317 9.19 25.75 -21.65
CA ALA A 317 8.81 26.76 -22.64
C ALA A 317 9.30 26.46 -24.08
N ASN A 318 10.39 25.70 -24.22
CA ASN A 318 10.93 25.28 -25.51
C ASN A 318 10.42 23.93 -26.03
N GLY A 319 9.37 23.36 -25.41
CA GLY A 319 8.75 22.10 -25.82
C GLY A 319 9.43 20.83 -25.30
N VAL A 320 10.52 20.92 -24.53
CA VAL A 320 11.12 19.77 -23.86
C VAL A 320 10.17 19.22 -22.81
N THR A 321 9.92 17.90 -22.82
CA THR A 321 8.98 17.26 -21.89
C THR A 321 9.62 16.17 -21.02
N ALA A 322 8.97 15.85 -19.91
CA ALA A 322 9.18 14.64 -19.14
C ALA A 322 7.82 14.13 -18.61
N THR A 323 7.71 12.82 -18.40
CA THR A 323 6.44 12.18 -18.02
C THR A 323 6.58 11.30 -16.79
N CYS A 324 5.49 11.18 -16.03
CA CYS A 324 5.32 10.21 -14.94
C CYS A 324 4.00 9.46 -15.13
N VAL A 325 4.07 8.13 -15.15
CA VAL A 325 2.87 7.27 -15.27
C VAL A 325 2.33 7.00 -13.87
N ILE A 326 1.07 7.35 -13.63
CA ILE A 326 0.44 7.20 -12.32
C ILE A 326 -0.74 6.24 -12.42
N THR A 327 -0.71 5.21 -11.60
CA THR A 327 -1.83 4.28 -11.43
C THR A 327 -2.53 4.61 -10.12
N VAL A 328 -3.82 4.97 -10.22
CA VAL A 328 -4.70 5.19 -9.07
C VAL A 328 -5.49 3.91 -8.80
N THR A 329 -5.43 3.40 -7.58
CA THR A 329 -6.21 2.25 -7.12
C THR A 329 -7.16 2.66 -5.99
N GLU A 330 -8.26 1.93 -5.83
CA GLU A 330 -9.09 2.07 -4.63
C GLU A 330 -8.32 1.52 -3.40
N PRO A 331 -8.52 2.11 -2.22
CA PRO A 331 -7.98 1.54 -0.99
C PRO A 331 -8.68 0.23 -0.63
N HIS A 332 -7.94 -0.70 -0.05
CA HIS A 332 -8.51 -1.90 0.55
C HIS A 332 -8.89 -1.61 2.02
N TYR A 333 -10.15 -1.84 2.37
CA TYR A 333 -10.71 -1.48 3.68
C TYR A 333 -10.59 -2.66 4.65
N LEU A 334 -9.93 -2.44 5.79
CA LEU A 334 -9.80 -3.44 6.83
C LEU A 334 -11.06 -3.49 7.70
N THR A 335 -11.54 -4.69 8.02
CA THR A 335 -12.65 -4.91 8.96
C THR A 335 -12.16 -4.94 10.42
N SER A 336 -10.99 -5.52 10.64
CA SER A 336 -10.19 -5.44 11.86
C SER A 336 -8.70 -5.48 11.50
N ALA A 337 -7.84 -5.05 12.41
CA ALA A 337 -6.40 -5.10 12.20
C ALA A 337 -5.65 -5.20 13.52
N TYR A 338 -4.53 -5.90 13.52
CA TYR A 338 -3.54 -5.82 14.58
C TYR A 338 -2.21 -5.41 13.97
N PHE A 339 -1.72 -4.22 14.32
CA PHE A 339 -0.47 -3.67 13.81
C PHE A 339 0.63 -3.79 14.85
N ASP A 340 1.80 -4.21 14.40
CA ASP A 340 3.02 -4.31 15.17
C ASP A 340 4.08 -3.40 14.54
N PHE A 341 4.48 -2.37 15.27
CA PHE A 341 5.32 -1.28 14.80
C PHE A 341 6.76 -1.51 15.20
N GLY A 342 7.66 -1.55 14.23
CA GLY A 342 9.03 -1.95 14.49
C GLY A 342 9.99 -1.66 13.36
N THR A 343 11.12 -2.37 13.37
CA THR A 343 12.10 -2.32 12.27
C THR A 343 11.70 -3.32 11.19
N SER A 344 12.35 -3.29 10.02
CA SER A 344 12.12 -4.30 8.98
C SER A 344 12.54 -5.71 9.39
N ASP A 345 13.35 -5.85 10.43
CA ASP A 345 14.09 -7.07 10.74
C ASP A 345 13.66 -7.67 12.09
N SER A 346 12.92 -6.92 12.91
CA SER A 346 12.44 -7.39 14.21
C SER A 346 11.39 -8.49 14.04
N PRO A 347 11.25 -9.43 14.99
CA PRO A 347 10.17 -10.42 14.99
C PRO A 347 8.80 -9.75 14.95
N LEU A 348 7.83 -10.46 14.37
CA LEU A 348 6.47 -9.99 14.20
C LEU A 348 5.55 -10.80 15.10
N SER A 349 4.74 -10.13 15.89
CA SER A 349 3.74 -10.78 16.74
C SER A 349 2.79 -11.65 15.93
N PRO A 350 2.40 -12.84 16.43
CA PRO A 350 1.48 -13.72 15.73
C PRO A 350 0.17 -13.00 15.34
N GLY A 351 -0.19 -13.07 14.06
CA GLY A 351 -1.39 -12.43 13.51
C GLY A 351 -1.29 -10.92 13.28
N ALA A 352 -0.15 -10.30 13.56
CA ALA A 352 0.05 -8.88 13.35
C ALA A 352 0.45 -8.53 11.90
N LEU A 353 0.13 -7.31 11.50
CA LEU A 353 0.58 -6.63 10.30
C LEU A 353 1.80 -5.78 10.66
N ARG A 354 2.93 -6.05 9.99
CA ARG A 354 4.18 -5.32 10.21
C ARG A 354 4.06 -3.86 9.74
N VAL A 355 4.41 -2.93 10.62
CA VAL A 355 4.56 -1.51 10.28
C VAL A 355 5.98 -1.06 10.58
N THR A 356 6.70 -0.62 9.55
CA THR A 356 8.08 -0.14 9.68
C THR A 356 8.15 1.36 9.41
N GLU A 357 9.32 1.96 9.59
CA GLU A 357 9.61 3.33 9.19
C GLU A 357 9.44 3.58 7.68
N SER A 358 9.43 2.52 6.87
CA SER A 358 9.24 2.53 5.43
C SER A 358 7.82 2.15 4.99
N SER A 359 6.92 1.73 5.89
CA SER A 359 5.52 1.44 5.58
C SER A 359 4.76 2.71 5.19
N ARG A 360 4.76 3.02 3.89
CA ARG A 360 4.00 4.12 3.28
C ARG A 360 2.63 3.64 2.84
N LEU A 361 1.68 4.57 2.79
CA LEU A 361 0.31 4.29 2.40
C LEU A 361 0.22 3.88 0.91
N ILE A 362 0.15 2.58 0.66
CA ILE A 362 0.09 2.00 -0.71
C ILE A 362 -1.21 1.28 -1.02
N THR A 363 -1.86 0.65 -0.03
CA THR A 363 -3.07 -0.17 -0.24
C THR A 363 -4.12 0.09 0.84
N SER A 364 -3.87 -0.34 2.07
CA SER A 364 -4.85 -0.29 3.18
C SER A 364 -4.41 0.64 4.32
N TYR A 365 -3.10 0.72 4.60
CA TYR A 365 -2.57 1.50 5.70
C TYR A 365 -1.15 2.02 5.42
N GLY A 366 -0.70 2.99 6.22
CA GLY A 366 0.69 3.45 6.22
C GLY A 366 0.90 4.85 6.77
N TRP A 367 2.18 5.20 6.95
CA TRP A 367 2.62 6.52 7.40
C TRP A 367 2.50 7.56 6.27
N LEU A 368 1.93 8.73 6.59
CA LEU A 368 1.83 9.88 5.66
C LEU A 368 3.09 10.75 5.63
N SER A 369 4.03 10.55 6.57
CA SER A 369 5.33 11.22 6.61
C SER A 369 6.39 10.30 7.22
N PRO A 370 7.69 10.53 6.97
CA PRO A 370 8.74 9.67 7.51
C PRO A 370 8.76 9.65 9.04
N VAL A 371 8.99 8.45 9.58
CA VAL A 371 9.20 8.19 11.01
C VAL A 371 10.54 7.48 11.20
N LEU A 372 10.93 7.23 12.44
CA LEU A 372 12.06 6.36 12.81
C LEU A 372 11.51 5.06 13.43
N SER A 373 12.32 4.00 13.44
CA SER A 373 12.01 2.75 14.13
C SER A 373 13.16 2.30 15.02
N ARG A 374 12.87 1.53 16.06
CA ARG A 374 13.86 0.94 16.97
C ARG A 374 13.40 -0.44 17.42
N ASP A 375 14.36 -1.36 17.54
CA ASP A 375 14.20 -2.66 18.21
C ASP A 375 15.18 -2.70 19.39
N ARG A 376 14.68 -2.98 20.59
CA ARG A 376 15.48 -3.06 21.83
C ARG A 376 15.99 -4.47 22.14
N GLY A 377 15.69 -5.47 21.30
CA GLY A 377 16.21 -6.84 21.41
C GLY A 377 15.47 -7.71 22.44
N GLU A 378 16.12 -8.79 22.88
CA GLU A 378 15.48 -9.92 23.56
C GLU A 378 14.90 -9.60 24.97
N GLY A 379 13.93 -10.43 25.37
CA GLY A 379 13.34 -10.44 26.72
C GLY A 379 12.02 -9.69 26.89
N GLN A 380 11.38 -9.25 25.81
CA GLN A 380 10.01 -8.71 25.79
C GLN A 380 9.17 -9.39 24.69
N PRO A 381 7.83 -9.40 24.82
CA PRO A 381 6.93 -9.78 23.73
C PRO A 381 7.23 -9.00 22.44
N ASP A 382 6.96 -9.64 21.30
CA ASP A 382 7.32 -9.09 19.99
C ASP A 382 6.65 -7.74 19.70
N ASP A 383 5.46 -7.46 20.26
CA ASP A 383 4.69 -6.20 20.08
C ASP A 383 5.06 -5.08 21.06
N VAL A 384 6.11 -5.28 21.84
CA VAL A 384 6.57 -4.32 22.88
C VAL A 384 8.07 -4.06 22.77
N ARG A 385 8.85 -4.99 22.20
CA ARG A 385 10.30 -4.86 22.05
C ARG A 385 10.73 -3.73 21.11
N ASP A 386 9.87 -3.42 20.15
CA ASP A 386 10.10 -2.49 19.06
C ASP A 386 8.95 -1.50 18.92
N PHE A 387 9.25 -0.42 18.22
CA PHE A 387 8.33 0.70 18.03
C PHE A 387 8.71 1.56 16.83
N ASN A 388 7.75 2.33 16.36
CA ASN A 388 7.99 3.51 15.54
C ASN A 388 7.93 4.79 16.39
N MET A 389 8.70 5.81 16.00
CA MET A 389 8.86 7.05 16.76
C MET A 389 9.10 8.27 15.86
N GLY A 390 8.82 9.46 16.37
CA GLY A 390 9.09 10.71 15.66
C GLY A 390 9.05 11.94 16.54
N GLY A 391 9.68 13.03 16.08
CA GLY A 391 9.68 14.31 16.80
C GLY A 391 8.60 15.30 16.36
N GLU A 392 8.10 15.14 15.13
CA GLU A 392 7.07 16.00 14.53
C GLU A 392 5.70 15.30 14.50
N PRO A 393 4.58 16.04 14.53
CA PRO A 393 3.25 15.47 14.34
C PRO A 393 3.15 14.66 13.04
N THR A 394 2.77 13.39 13.16
CA THR A 394 2.74 12.47 12.01
C THR A 394 1.49 11.61 12.05
N VAL A 395 0.89 11.36 10.89
CA VAL A 395 -0.35 10.57 10.75
C VAL A 395 -0.04 9.17 10.21
N PHE A 396 -0.55 8.16 10.91
CA PHE A 396 -0.76 6.81 10.39
C PHE A 396 -2.20 6.69 9.89
N ARG A 397 -2.39 6.41 8.60
CA ARG A 397 -3.72 6.24 8.01
C ARG A 397 -4.03 4.76 7.89
N VAL A 398 -5.28 4.39 8.22
CA VAL A 398 -5.85 3.07 7.95
C VAL A 398 -7.21 3.24 7.27
N TYR A 399 -7.43 2.58 6.14
CA TYR A 399 -8.73 2.49 5.50
C TYR A 399 -9.54 1.36 6.15
N VAL A 400 -10.73 1.70 6.63
CA VAL A 400 -11.71 0.81 7.27
C VAL A 400 -13.10 1.23 6.79
N THR A 401 -14.11 0.37 6.86
CA THR A 401 -15.49 0.79 6.53
C THR A 401 -16.03 1.79 7.54
N ASN A 402 -17.11 2.49 7.20
CA ASN A 402 -17.84 3.28 8.19
C ASN A 402 -18.40 2.37 9.31
N GLY A 403 -18.39 2.87 10.54
CA GLY A 403 -18.83 2.08 11.70
C GLY A 403 -18.16 2.54 12.98
N ASP A 404 -18.57 1.92 14.08
CA ASP A 404 -17.97 2.14 15.39
C ASP A 404 -16.83 1.15 15.60
N TYR A 405 -15.66 1.64 16.02
CA TYR A 405 -14.45 0.84 16.22
C TYR A 405 -13.85 1.08 17.60
N ARG A 406 -13.30 0.02 18.18
CA ARG A 406 -12.43 0.04 19.34
C ARG A 406 -10.98 0.02 18.86
N LEU A 407 -10.21 0.99 19.31
CA LEU A 407 -8.79 1.09 19.06
C LEU A 407 -8.03 0.83 20.36
N THR A 408 -7.06 -0.08 20.35
CA THR A 408 -6.18 -0.35 21.49
C THR A 408 -4.73 -0.04 21.11
N PHE A 409 -4.14 0.92 21.80
CA PHE A 409 -2.78 1.40 21.58
C PHE A 409 -1.83 0.84 22.63
N LYS A 410 -0.62 0.45 22.22
CA LYS A 410 0.49 0.12 23.12
C LYS A 410 1.67 1.07 22.87
N GLN A 411 2.10 1.80 23.91
CA GLN A 411 3.16 2.82 23.81
C GLN A 411 4.15 2.71 24.97
N GLY A 412 5.44 2.59 24.67
CA GLY A 412 6.53 2.55 25.64
C GLY A 412 7.90 2.24 25.02
N ASP A 413 8.96 2.46 25.80
CA ASP A 413 10.34 2.09 25.46
C ASP A 413 11.02 1.49 26.71
N LYS A 414 11.71 0.37 26.53
CA LYS A 414 12.48 -0.29 27.58
C LYS A 414 13.62 0.59 28.12
N ALA A 415 14.20 1.45 27.29
CA ALA A 415 15.43 2.17 27.60
C ALA A 415 15.24 3.64 28.01
N TYR A 416 14.14 4.28 27.61
CA TYR A 416 13.93 5.72 27.81
C TYR A 416 12.48 6.04 28.19
N SER A 417 12.30 7.12 28.97
CA SER A 417 10.97 7.68 29.26
C SER A 417 10.55 8.60 28.10
N HIS A 418 9.26 8.60 27.76
CA HIS A 418 8.68 9.49 26.75
C HIS A 418 7.57 10.33 27.39
N ASP A 419 7.69 11.67 27.34
CA ASP A 419 6.81 12.58 28.07
C ASP A 419 5.87 13.40 27.17
N LYS A 420 4.67 13.68 27.70
CA LYS A 420 3.63 14.50 27.08
C LYS A 420 3.30 14.12 25.63
N MET A 421 3.17 12.83 25.35
CA MET A 421 2.67 12.31 24.09
C MET A 421 1.18 12.60 23.94
N THR A 422 0.73 12.83 22.71
CA THR A 422 -0.66 13.12 22.35
C THR A 422 -1.05 12.31 21.13
N VAL A 423 -2.23 11.68 21.18
CA VAL A 423 -2.83 10.94 20.06
C VAL A 423 -4.14 11.59 19.68
N LYS A 424 -4.33 11.86 18.38
CA LYS A 424 -5.62 12.25 17.81
C LYS A 424 -6.10 11.21 16.83
N VAL A 425 -7.40 10.92 16.84
CA VAL A 425 -8.05 10.07 15.83
C VAL A 425 -9.07 10.90 15.09
N ASN A 426 -8.94 10.98 13.76
CA ASN A 426 -9.78 11.80 12.89
C ASN A 426 -9.85 13.27 13.36
N GLY A 427 -8.74 13.79 13.88
CA GLY A 427 -8.60 15.16 14.40
C GLY A 427 -9.08 15.37 15.84
N LYS A 428 -9.76 14.38 16.46
CA LYS A 428 -10.19 14.44 17.85
C LYS A 428 -9.10 13.90 18.77
N VAL A 429 -8.72 14.66 19.80
CA VAL A 429 -7.77 14.21 20.82
C VAL A 429 -8.39 13.04 21.61
N VAL A 430 -7.69 11.91 21.64
CA VAL A 430 -8.08 10.70 22.39
C VAL A 430 -7.12 10.39 23.53
N MET A 431 -5.89 10.91 23.45
CA MET A 431 -4.89 10.87 24.52
C MET A 431 -4.17 12.21 24.55
N GLN A 432 -4.01 12.80 25.73
CA GLN A 432 -3.42 14.12 25.91
C GLN A 432 -2.36 14.09 27.01
N ASP A 433 -1.20 14.69 26.74
CA ASP A 433 -0.11 14.90 27.70
C ASP A 433 0.31 13.62 28.48
N VAL A 434 0.33 12.49 27.77
CA VAL A 434 0.63 11.18 28.34
C VAL A 434 2.14 10.97 28.49
N THR A 435 2.57 10.56 29.68
CA THR A 435 3.98 10.22 29.96
C THR A 435 4.11 8.75 30.30
N VAL A 436 5.10 8.08 29.69
CA VAL A 436 5.44 6.68 29.94
C VAL A 436 6.90 6.59 30.38
N GLU A 437 7.14 6.07 31.57
CA GLU A 437 8.50 5.91 32.12
C GLU A 437 9.29 4.79 31.45
N ALA A 438 10.62 4.87 31.48
CA ALA A 438 11.50 3.83 30.95
C ALA A 438 11.17 2.44 31.54
N GLY A 439 10.97 1.46 30.66
CA GLY A 439 10.60 0.10 31.05
C GLY A 439 9.09 -0.12 31.30
N ALA A 440 8.28 0.93 31.31
CA ALA A 440 6.83 0.84 31.41
C ALA A 440 6.19 0.73 30.02
N LEU A 441 4.96 0.21 29.99
CA LEU A 441 4.12 0.13 28.80
C LEU A 441 2.74 0.69 29.12
N LEU A 442 2.30 1.65 28.32
CA LEU A 442 0.92 2.11 28.33
C LEU A 442 0.09 1.24 27.39
N THR A 443 -1.03 0.72 27.88
CA THR A 443 -2.10 0.18 27.04
C THR A 443 -3.36 1.01 27.23
N GLN A 444 -3.87 1.61 26.16
CA GLN A 444 -5.05 2.46 26.22
C GLN A 444 -6.03 2.10 25.11
N THR A 445 -7.31 2.00 25.48
CA THR A 445 -8.40 1.71 24.55
C THR A 445 -9.29 2.94 24.37
N VAL A 446 -9.76 3.18 23.15
CA VAL A 446 -10.73 4.23 22.81
C VAL A 446 -11.70 3.75 21.74
N ASP A 447 -12.97 4.12 21.92
CA ASP A 447 -14.03 3.85 20.97
C ASP A 447 -14.23 5.07 20.06
N VAL A 448 -14.30 4.85 18.75
CA VAL A 448 -14.37 5.90 17.72
C VAL A 448 -15.40 5.56 16.65
N ALA A 449 -16.17 6.55 16.23
CA ALA A 449 -17.06 6.43 15.08
C ALA A 449 -16.32 6.85 13.80
N VAL A 450 -16.36 6.00 12.78
CA VAL A 450 -15.78 6.24 11.44
C VAL A 450 -16.90 6.56 10.46
N SER A 451 -16.78 7.71 9.80
CA SER A 451 -17.77 8.24 8.84
C SER A 451 -17.18 8.62 7.48
N ARG A 452 -15.88 8.37 7.27
CA ARG A 452 -15.14 8.72 6.04
C ARG A 452 -14.31 7.56 5.51
N ASN A 453 -14.74 6.33 5.80
CA ASN A 453 -14.07 5.08 5.46
C ASN A 453 -12.56 5.05 5.78
N ARG A 454 -12.14 5.74 6.85
CA ARG A 454 -10.75 5.77 7.29
C ARG A 454 -10.57 6.25 8.73
N LEU A 455 -9.43 5.88 9.28
CA LEU A 455 -8.87 6.36 10.53
C LEU A 455 -7.58 7.13 10.22
N ASP A 456 -7.57 8.43 10.50
CA ASP A 456 -6.39 9.28 10.52
C ASP A 456 -5.89 9.38 11.97
N ILE A 457 -4.83 8.65 12.30
CA ILE A 457 -4.28 8.56 13.65
C ILE A 457 -3.00 9.41 13.73
N GLU A 458 -3.10 10.59 14.33
CA GLU A 458 -1.98 11.52 14.51
C GLU A 458 -1.27 11.24 15.84
N PHE A 459 0.04 11.07 15.78
CA PHE A 459 0.93 11.01 16.95
C PHE A 459 1.75 12.30 17.03
N SER A 460 1.85 12.87 18.24
CA SER A 460 2.59 14.10 18.51
C SER A 460 3.06 14.16 19.97
N ARG A 461 3.85 15.17 20.34
CA ARG A 461 4.30 15.41 21.72
C ARG A 461 4.55 16.89 22.03
N GLN A 462 4.54 17.25 23.31
CA GLN A 462 4.91 18.59 23.80
C GLN A 462 5.94 18.57 24.95
N GLY A 463 6.55 17.40 25.18
CA GLY A 463 7.46 17.13 26.28
C GLY A 463 8.92 17.53 26.00
N SER A 464 9.75 17.27 27.00
CA SER A 464 11.20 17.46 26.94
C SER A 464 11.92 16.34 26.17
N ASP A 465 11.34 15.14 26.11
CA ASP A 465 11.81 14.05 25.28
C ASP A 465 11.63 14.40 23.79
N PRO A 466 12.60 14.04 22.92
CA PRO A 466 12.52 14.35 21.50
C PRO A 466 11.50 13.54 20.70
N ASN A 467 10.88 12.47 21.23
CA ASN A 467 10.04 11.57 20.44
C ASN A 467 8.68 11.21 21.09
N TRP A 468 7.64 11.06 20.25
CA TRP A 468 6.51 10.18 20.55
C TRP A 468 6.84 8.75 20.11
N VAL A 469 6.19 7.73 20.69
CA VAL A 469 6.37 6.30 20.32
C VAL A 469 5.04 5.54 20.17
N ILE A 470 5.04 4.49 19.35
CA ILE A 470 3.95 3.51 19.22
C ILE A 470 4.55 2.12 18.96
N ASN A 471 4.16 1.12 19.74
CA ASN A 471 4.59 -0.27 19.62
C ASN A 471 3.54 -1.10 18.89
N ALA A 472 2.25 -0.97 19.26
CA ALA A 472 1.17 -1.74 18.63
C ALA A 472 -0.15 -0.98 18.57
N LEU A 473 -0.99 -1.33 17.58
CA LEU A 473 -2.35 -0.83 17.42
C LEU A 473 -3.29 -1.96 17.02
N THR A 474 -4.31 -2.22 17.84
CA THR A 474 -5.42 -3.11 17.48
C THR A 474 -6.64 -2.27 17.08
N ILE A 475 -7.32 -2.66 16.02
CA ILE A 475 -8.55 -2.06 15.48
C ILE A 475 -9.61 -3.15 15.41
N GLU A 476 -10.69 -2.99 16.15
CA GLU A 476 -11.79 -3.95 16.22
C GLU A 476 -13.13 -3.23 16.02
N PRO A 477 -14.06 -3.75 15.22
CA PRO A 477 -15.37 -3.14 15.11
C PRO A 477 -16.17 -3.35 16.41
N LEU A 478 -16.75 -2.29 16.99
CA LEU A 478 -17.54 -2.34 18.23
C LEU A 478 -18.85 -3.09 18.05
N LYS A 479 -19.44 -2.99 16.86
CA LYS A 479 -20.50 -3.87 16.41
C LYS A 479 -19.84 -4.82 15.44
N LYS A 480 -19.78 -6.12 15.76
CA LYS A 480 -19.46 -7.15 14.76
C LYS A 480 -20.25 -6.78 13.51
N THR A 481 -19.58 -6.60 12.37
CA THR A 481 -20.31 -6.61 11.10
C THR A 481 -21.21 -7.84 11.14
N VAL A 482 -22.49 -7.63 10.88
CA VAL A 482 -23.55 -8.61 11.13
C VAL A 482 -23.22 -9.88 10.35
N ASN A 483 -22.57 -10.84 11.00
CA ASN A 483 -23.05 -12.21 10.94
C ASN A 483 -24.40 -12.14 11.67
N PRO A 484 -25.49 -12.71 11.14
CA PRO A 484 -26.77 -12.75 11.85
C PRO A 484 -26.43 -13.18 13.26
N SER A 485 -26.72 -12.30 14.22
CA SER A 485 -26.28 -12.53 15.59
C SER A 485 -26.74 -13.93 15.95
N GLU A 486 -25.81 -14.75 16.45
CA GLU A 486 -26.16 -16.11 16.90
C GLU A 486 -27.31 -16.08 17.91
N THR A 487 -27.66 -14.90 18.43
CA THR A 487 -28.90 -14.59 19.14
C THR A 487 -29.79 -13.58 18.40
N ILE A 488 -31.06 -13.90 18.13
CA ILE A 488 -32.08 -12.96 17.61
C ILE A 488 -33.15 -12.77 18.68
N GLN A 489 -33.48 -11.53 19.02
CA GLN A 489 -34.43 -11.20 20.11
C GLN A 489 -34.12 -11.87 21.46
N GLY A 490 -32.84 -12.17 21.72
CA GLY A 490 -32.39 -12.86 22.94
C GLY A 490 -32.41 -14.39 22.88
N GLU A 491 -32.80 -14.99 21.76
CA GLU A 491 -32.79 -16.44 21.56
C GLU A 491 -31.72 -16.86 20.56
N GLU A 492 -31.03 -17.96 20.84
CA GLU A 492 -30.01 -18.48 19.92
C GLU A 492 -30.59 -19.09 18.64
N LEU A 493 -29.92 -18.86 17.51
CA LEU A 493 -30.15 -19.58 16.26
C LEU A 493 -29.70 -21.03 16.46
N SER A 494 -30.62 -21.97 16.25
CA SER A 494 -30.40 -23.38 16.57
C SER A 494 -31.08 -24.35 15.59
N ALA A 495 -31.64 -23.83 14.50
CA ALA A 495 -32.34 -24.60 13.49
C ALA A 495 -32.19 -23.92 12.11
N TYR A 496 -32.67 -24.61 11.07
CA TYR A 496 -32.62 -24.16 9.69
C TYR A 496 -34.01 -24.30 9.05
N LEU A 497 -34.29 -23.43 8.09
CA LEU A 497 -35.45 -23.49 7.20
C LEU A 497 -34.93 -23.58 5.77
N MET A 498 -35.38 -24.60 5.03
CA MET A 498 -35.24 -24.69 3.58
C MET A 498 -36.56 -24.29 2.93
N SER A 499 -36.51 -23.28 2.06
CA SER A 499 -37.58 -22.97 1.10
C SER A 499 -37.30 -23.70 -0.20
N TYR A 500 -38.35 -24.21 -0.85
CA TYR A 500 -38.23 -24.90 -2.14
C TYR A 500 -39.56 -24.90 -2.88
N PHE A 501 -39.55 -25.29 -4.16
CA PHE A 501 -40.77 -25.44 -4.96
C PHE A 501 -40.82 -26.79 -5.69
N LYS A 502 -41.96 -27.06 -6.34
CA LYS A 502 -42.15 -28.25 -7.18
C LYS A 502 -42.80 -27.88 -8.52
N ASP A 503 -42.36 -28.52 -9.59
CA ASP A 503 -42.92 -28.30 -10.94
C ASP A 503 -44.40 -28.74 -11.05
N ASP A 504 -44.87 -29.69 -10.23
CA ASP A 504 -46.23 -30.23 -10.32
C ASP A 504 -47.30 -29.26 -9.81
N THR A 505 -47.00 -28.52 -8.74
CA THR A 505 -47.93 -27.61 -8.06
C THR A 505 -47.60 -26.14 -8.28
N HIS A 506 -46.34 -25.80 -8.60
CA HIS A 506 -45.85 -24.42 -8.62
C HIS A 506 -46.15 -23.66 -7.33
N GLY A 507 -46.13 -24.36 -6.19
CA GLY A 507 -46.33 -23.79 -4.86
C GLY A 507 -45.03 -23.60 -4.09
N LEU A 508 -45.09 -22.80 -3.02
CA LEU A 508 -44.01 -22.64 -2.06
C LEU A 508 -44.09 -23.75 -1.01
N TYR A 509 -42.95 -24.30 -0.62
CA TYR A 509 -42.80 -25.34 0.38
C TYR A 509 -41.73 -24.97 1.40
N PHE A 510 -41.86 -25.49 2.62
CA PHE A 510 -40.90 -25.33 3.70
C PHE A 510 -40.52 -26.67 4.32
N ALA A 511 -39.22 -26.85 4.58
CA ALA A 511 -38.71 -27.92 5.41
C ALA A 511 -37.80 -27.36 6.50
N VAL A 512 -37.86 -27.93 7.70
CA VAL A 512 -37.07 -27.50 8.86
C VAL A 512 -36.03 -28.55 9.23
N SER A 513 -34.90 -28.11 9.76
CA SER A 513 -33.84 -28.99 10.25
C SER A 513 -33.28 -28.46 11.56
N ASP A 514 -33.14 -29.33 12.56
CA ASP A 514 -32.54 -28.95 13.85
C ASP A 514 -31.00 -29.12 13.84
N ASP A 515 -30.45 -29.89 12.89
CA ASP A 515 -29.03 -30.25 12.81
C ASP A 515 -28.33 -29.71 11.55
N GLY A 516 -29.08 -29.22 10.56
CA GLY A 516 -28.56 -28.77 9.26
C GLY A 516 -28.15 -29.93 8.35
N TYR A 517 -28.60 -31.15 8.61
CA TYR A 517 -28.39 -32.35 7.79
C TYR A 517 -29.70 -33.02 7.39
N THR A 518 -30.65 -33.09 8.31
CA THR A 518 -31.95 -33.75 8.10
C THR A 518 -33.04 -32.70 8.00
N PHE A 519 -33.62 -32.54 6.82
CA PHE A 519 -34.71 -31.60 6.56
C PHE A 519 -36.06 -32.33 6.55
N THR A 520 -37.01 -31.88 7.36
CA THR A 520 -38.37 -32.43 7.44
C THR A 520 -39.35 -31.41 6.89
N ASP A 521 -40.12 -31.78 5.86
CA ASP A 521 -41.17 -30.89 5.33
C ASP A 521 -42.24 -30.61 6.40
N VAL A 522 -42.59 -29.34 6.58
CA VAL A 522 -43.50 -28.93 7.65
C VAL A 522 -44.95 -29.30 7.38
N ASN A 523 -45.33 -29.51 6.11
CA ASN A 523 -46.71 -29.74 5.66
C ASN A 523 -46.85 -31.06 4.89
N ASN A 524 -46.07 -32.08 5.25
CA ASN A 524 -46.12 -33.43 4.68
C ASN A 524 -46.05 -33.48 3.14
N GLY A 525 -45.23 -32.60 2.56
CA GLY A 525 -45.03 -32.51 1.11
C GLY A 525 -46.18 -31.81 0.39
N GLN A 526 -47.08 -31.13 1.09
CA GLN A 526 -48.10 -30.22 0.54
C GLN A 526 -47.60 -28.77 0.59
N PRO A 527 -48.05 -27.90 -0.33
CA PRO A 527 -47.56 -26.52 -0.40
C PRO A 527 -47.93 -25.75 0.87
N VAL A 528 -47.01 -24.92 1.37
CA VAL A 528 -47.30 -23.96 2.45
C VAL A 528 -48.11 -22.77 1.94
N ILE A 529 -47.89 -22.39 0.68
CA ILE A 529 -48.65 -21.38 -0.06
C ILE A 529 -48.78 -21.86 -1.51
N ALA A 530 -50.00 -21.89 -2.05
CA ALA A 530 -50.24 -22.25 -3.44
C ALA A 530 -49.92 -21.07 -4.37
N GLY A 531 -49.21 -21.31 -5.48
CA GLY A 531 -48.74 -20.24 -6.36
C GLY A 531 -49.86 -19.44 -7.04
N ASP A 532 -51.01 -20.06 -7.29
CA ASP A 532 -52.18 -19.43 -7.91
C ASP A 532 -52.83 -18.33 -7.07
N THR A 533 -52.55 -18.32 -5.77
CA THR A 533 -53.05 -17.32 -4.81
C THR A 533 -52.25 -16.03 -4.76
N ILE A 534 -50.97 -16.06 -5.17
CA ILE A 534 -50.02 -14.94 -4.97
C ILE A 534 -49.35 -14.44 -6.26
N ALA A 535 -49.42 -15.20 -7.35
CA ALA A 535 -48.70 -14.91 -8.59
C ALA A 535 -49.66 -14.50 -9.74
N GLU A 536 -49.22 -13.61 -10.63
CA GLU A 536 -49.97 -13.19 -11.81
C GLU A 536 -50.09 -14.35 -12.81
N GLN A 537 -49.02 -15.13 -13.00
CA GLN A 537 -48.98 -16.30 -13.90
C GLN A 537 -49.55 -17.59 -13.30
N LYS A 538 -50.15 -17.50 -12.11
CA LYS A 538 -50.76 -18.60 -11.36
C LYS A 538 -49.80 -19.71 -10.90
N GLY A 539 -48.50 -19.42 -10.83
CA GLY A 539 -47.49 -20.32 -10.30
C GLY A 539 -46.24 -19.58 -9.86
N ILE A 540 -45.53 -20.11 -8.87
CA ILE A 540 -44.22 -19.60 -8.43
C ILE A 540 -43.11 -20.62 -8.69
N ARG A 541 -41.89 -20.12 -8.79
CA ARG A 541 -40.65 -20.92 -8.86
C ARG A 541 -39.51 -20.19 -8.15
N ASP A 542 -38.41 -20.90 -7.94
CA ASP A 542 -37.12 -20.33 -7.51
C ASP A 542 -37.23 -19.47 -6.23
N PRO A 543 -37.80 -20.00 -5.11
CA PRO A 543 -37.87 -19.26 -3.86
C PRO A 543 -36.50 -19.04 -3.25
N HIS A 544 -36.18 -17.76 -3.02
CA HIS A 544 -35.08 -17.32 -2.16
C HIS A 544 -35.64 -16.62 -0.94
N ILE A 545 -35.12 -16.96 0.24
CA ILE A 545 -35.53 -16.38 1.51
C ILE A 545 -34.31 -15.83 2.26
N MET A 546 -34.48 -14.68 2.89
CA MET A 546 -33.49 -14.11 3.80
C MET A 546 -34.15 -13.57 5.07
N ARG A 547 -33.37 -13.44 6.14
CA ARG A 547 -33.74 -12.66 7.33
C ARG A 547 -33.09 -11.28 7.25
N GLY A 548 -33.89 -10.23 7.30
CA GLY A 548 -33.40 -8.85 7.34
C GLY A 548 -32.92 -8.43 8.74
N PRO A 549 -32.20 -7.31 8.84
CA PRO A 549 -31.71 -6.78 10.13
C PRO A 549 -32.84 -6.32 11.06
N ASP A 550 -34.04 -6.08 10.53
CA ASP A 550 -35.26 -5.78 11.29
C ASP A 550 -35.91 -7.03 11.91
N GLY A 551 -35.31 -8.21 11.70
CA GLY A 551 -35.80 -9.50 12.17
C GLY A 551 -36.93 -10.07 11.32
N CYS A 552 -37.40 -9.37 10.28
CA CYS A 552 -38.40 -9.91 9.35
C CYS A 552 -37.76 -10.91 8.37
N PHE A 553 -38.61 -11.78 7.84
CA PHE A 553 -38.30 -12.68 6.75
C PHE A 553 -38.78 -12.07 5.44
N TYR A 554 -37.92 -12.12 4.45
CA TYR A 554 -38.13 -11.60 3.10
C TYR A 554 -37.95 -12.74 2.12
N LEU A 555 -38.89 -12.87 1.19
CA LEU A 555 -38.90 -13.95 0.22
C LEU A 555 -39.16 -13.37 -1.17
N ALA A 556 -38.42 -13.83 -2.16
CA ALA A 556 -38.61 -13.50 -3.57
C ALA A 556 -38.71 -14.80 -4.39
N MET A 557 -39.59 -14.81 -5.38
CA MET A 557 -39.82 -15.95 -6.27
C MET A 557 -40.06 -15.47 -7.69
N THR A 558 -39.70 -16.29 -8.67
CA THR A 558 -40.12 -16.10 -10.06
C THR A 558 -41.65 -16.27 -10.17
N ASP A 559 -42.33 -15.29 -10.78
CA ASP A 559 -43.74 -15.41 -11.17
C ASP A 559 -43.85 -16.19 -12.50
N LEU A 560 -44.07 -17.51 -12.41
CA LEU A 560 -44.11 -18.40 -13.57
C LEU A 560 -44.85 -19.72 -13.30
N HIS A 561 -45.78 -20.06 -14.19
CA HIS A 561 -46.34 -21.41 -14.33
C HIS A 561 -45.91 -22.02 -15.68
N ILE A 562 -45.03 -23.04 -15.66
CA ILE A 562 -44.51 -23.65 -16.90
C ILE A 562 -45.54 -24.53 -17.63
N TYR A 563 -46.57 -24.99 -16.92
CA TYR A 563 -47.70 -25.72 -17.51
C TYR A 563 -48.96 -24.85 -17.70
N GLY A 564 -48.80 -23.52 -17.76
CA GLY A 564 -49.93 -22.59 -17.71
C GLY A 564 -50.95 -22.80 -18.82
N LYS A 565 -50.49 -23.15 -20.03
CA LYS A 565 -51.37 -23.48 -21.16
C LYS A 565 -52.11 -24.80 -20.95
N GLN A 566 -51.39 -25.82 -20.52
CA GLN A 566 -51.93 -27.17 -20.26
C GLN A 566 -53.01 -27.14 -19.17
N MET A 567 -52.84 -26.26 -18.18
CA MET A 567 -53.79 -26.03 -17.09
C MET A 567 -54.94 -25.05 -17.45
N GLY A 568 -54.92 -24.47 -18.65
CA GLY A 568 -55.95 -23.52 -19.09
C GLY A 568 -55.86 -22.12 -18.47
N TYR A 569 -54.72 -21.76 -17.86
CA TYR A 569 -54.49 -20.42 -17.31
C TYR A 569 -54.17 -19.39 -18.40
N ARG A 570 -53.74 -19.83 -19.59
CA ARG A 570 -53.44 -18.98 -20.75
C ARG A 570 -53.64 -19.71 -22.07
N ASP A 571 -53.93 -18.98 -23.14
CA ASP A 571 -54.21 -19.54 -24.48
C ASP A 571 -52.96 -19.99 -25.25
N THR A 572 -51.83 -19.34 -24.99
CA THR A 572 -50.55 -19.61 -25.66
C THR A 572 -49.51 -20.09 -24.66
N GLU A 573 -48.40 -20.64 -25.15
CA GLU A 573 -47.39 -21.22 -24.27
C GLU A 573 -46.74 -20.17 -23.36
N TRP A 574 -46.56 -18.93 -23.83
CA TRP A 574 -45.89 -17.84 -23.08
C TRP A 574 -46.58 -16.47 -23.14
N GLU A 575 -47.79 -16.34 -23.71
CA GLU A 575 -48.51 -15.05 -23.89
C GLU A 575 -47.73 -13.94 -24.60
N ARG A 576 -46.62 -14.30 -25.26
CA ARG A 576 -45.75 -13.38 -25.99
C ARG A 576 -45.20 -14.05 -27.25
N PRO A 577 -44.82 -13.27 -28.27
CA PRO A 577 -44.30 -13.86 -29.51
C PRO A 577 -42.89 -14.46 -29.32
N GLY A 578 -42.78 -15.77 -29.51
CA GLY A 578 -41.51 -16.50 -29.34
C GLY A 578 -40.43 -16.07 -30.34
N GLU A 579 -40.81 -15.53 -31.49
CA GLU A 579 -39.90 -14.93 -32.47
C GLU A 579 -39.19 -13.67 -31.96
N LEU A 580 -39.74 -13.00 -30.93
CA LEU A 580 -39.16 -11.79 -30.33
C LEU A 580 -38.50 -12.03 -28.97
N TYR A 581 -38.98 -13.00 -28.19
CA TYR A 581 -38.60 -13.17 -26.79
C TYR A 581 -38.11 -14.56 -26.41
N ASP A 582 -38.14 -15.51 -27.35
CA ASP A 582 -37.82 -16.92 -27.13
C ASP A 582 -38.75 -17.56 -26.08
N TRP A 583 -38.24 -18.43 -25.20
CA TRP A 583 -39.04 -19.10 -24.17
C TRP A 583 -39.25 -18.23 -22.92
N GLY A 584 -40.38 -18.43 -22.23
CA GLY A 584 -40.65 -17.88 -20.90
C GLY A 584 -41.55 -16.63 -20.87
N ASN A 585 -42.48 -16.58 -19.91
CA ASN A 585 -43.30 -15.39 -19.59
C ASN A 585 -43.02 -14.85 -18.18
N ASN A 586 -41.91 -15.26 -17.60
CA ASN A 586 -41.34 -14.80 -16.34
C ASN A 586 -40.86 -13.34 -16.50
N ARG A 587 -41.75 -12.41 -16.14
CA ARG A 587 -41.53 -10.95 -16.29
C ARG A 587 -41.37 -10.24 -14.95
N GLY A 588 -41.50 -10.98 -13.85
CA GLY A 588 -41.61 -10.38 -12.55
C GLY A 588 -41.43 -11.38 -11.43
N PHE A 589 -41.47 -10.82 -10.22
CA PHE A 589 -41.20 -11.53 -8.98
C PHE A 589 -42.39 -11.41 -8.04
N VAL A 590 -42.69 -12.49 -7.33
CA VAL A 590 -43.57 -12.43 -6.16
C VAL A 590 -42.70 -12.13 -4.96
N LEU A 591 -42.90 -10.95 -4.36
CA LEU A 591 -42.20 -10.48 -3.17
C LEU A 591 -43.07 -10.72 -1.96
N MET A 592 -42.51 -11.29 -0.89
CA MET A 592 -43.24 -11.56 0.34
C MET A 592 -42.44 -11.13 1.58
N LYS A 593 -43.14 -10.57 2.57
CA LYS A 593 -42.56 -10.16 3.86
C LYS A 593 -43.39 -10.70 5.02
N SER A 594 -42.72 -11.30 6.01
CA SER A 594 -43.33 -11.87 7.22
C SER A 594 -42.50 -11.59 8.47
N LYS A 595 -43.14 -11.57 9.63
CA LYS A 595 -42.45 -11.54 10.94
C LYS A 595 -42.36 -12.93 11.59
N ASP A 596 -43.14 -13.89 11.13
CA ASP A 596 -43.38 -15.14 11.85
C ASP A 596 -43.34 -16.41 11.00
N LEU A 597 -43.11 -16.27 9.68
CA LEU A 597 -43.12 -17.30 8.63
C LEU A 597 -44.50 -17.88 8.30
N ILE A 598 -45.56 -17.41 8.95
CA ILE A 598 -46.93 -17.91 8.79
C ILE A 598 -47.78 -16.85 8.07
N ASN A 599 -47.72 -15.61 8.56
CA ASN A 599 -48.49 -14.49 8.04
C ASN A 599 -47.62 -13.68 7.08
N TRP A 600 -48.03 -13.58 5.82
CA TRP A 600 -47.26 -12.94 4.77
C TRP A 600 -48.03 -11.78 4.13
N SER A 601 -47.36 -10.65 3.97
CA SER A 601 -47.71 -9.69 2.93
C SER A 601 -47.09 -10.13 1.61
N HIS A 602 -47.73 -9.82 0.48
CA HIS A 602 -47.17 -10.10 -0.84
C HIS A 602 -47.42 -8.98 -1.84
N THR A 603 -46.57 -8.89 -2.86
CA THR A 603 -46.73 -8.00 -4.02
C THR A 603 -46.10 -8.66 -5.25
N VAL A 604 -46.74 -8.53 -6.41
CA VAL A 604 -46.14 -8.91 -7.69
C VAL A 604 -45.42 -7.70 -8.27
N LEU A 605 -44.11 -7.83 -8.44
CA LEU A 605 -43.24 -6.85 -9.08
C LEU A 605 -43.00 -7.25 -10.54
N ASP A 606 -43.69 -6.61 -11.48
CA ASP A 606 -43.50 -6.82 -12.91
C ASP A 606 -42.40 -5.88 -13.45
N ILE A 607 -41.22 -6.44 -13.73
CA ILE A 607 -40.04 -5.71 -14.21
C ILE A 607 -40.28 -5.16 -15.63
N HIS A 608 -41.03 -5.89 -16.47
CA HIS A 608 -41.36 -5.44 -17.81
C HIS A 608 -42.24 -4.19 -17.79
N LYS A 609 -43.23 -4.12 -16.88
CA LYS A 609 -44.07 -2.93 -16.71
C LYS A 609 -43.30 -1.77 -16.08
N ALA A 610 -42.42 -2.05 -15.12
CA ALA A 610 -41.66 -1.01 -14.42
C ALA A 610 -40.55 -0.38 -15.28
N TYR A 611 -39.91 -1.17 -16.16
CA TYR A 611 -38.78 -0.75 -16.99
C TYR A 611 -38.97 -1.18 -18.46
N PRO A 612 -39.96 -0.62 -19.18
CA PRO A 612 -40.28 -1.01 -20.56
C PRO A 612 -39.10 -0.80 -21.53
N GLU A 613 -38.22 0.16 -21.25
CA GLU A 613 -37.02 0.46 -22.04
C GLU A 613 -36.00 -0.68 -22.06
N TYR A 614 -36.08 -1.65 -21.15
CA TYR A 614 -35.17 -2.79 -21.12
C TYR A 614 -35.48 -3.85 -22.19
N ASN A 615 -36.63 -3.73 -22.88
CA ASN A 615 -37.11 -4.74 -23.84
C ASN A 615 -37.01 -6.14 -23.24
N LEU A 616 -37.57 -6.31 -22.03
CA LEU A 616 -37.40 -7.51 -21.23
C LEU A 616 -37.92 -8.74 -21.98
N GLY A 617 -37.03 -9.71 -22.17
CA GLY A 617 -37.41 -11.08 -22.53
C GLY A 617 -37.91 -11.80 -21.29
N CYS A 618 -37.01 -12.01 -20.34
CA CYS A 618 -37.28 -12.73 -19.09
C CYS A 618 -36.49 -12.14 -17.91
N ALA A 619 -37.05 -12.21 -16.70
CA ALA A 619 -36.37 -12.01 -15.42
C ALA A 619 -36.80 -13.14 -14.46
N TRP A 620 -35.85 -13.86 -13.85
CA TRP A 620 -36.12 -15.01 -12.99
C TRP A 620 -34.99 -15.30 -12.02
N ALA A 621 -35.24 -16.27 -11.14
CA ALA A 621 -34.37 -16.67 -10.04
C ALA A 621 -33.92 -15.43 -9.26
N PRO A 622 -34.84 -14.76 -8.54
CA PRO A 622 -34.46 -13.65 -7.70
C PRO A 622 -33.86 -14.16 -6.39
N GLU A 623 -32.73 -13.60 -6.02
CA GLU A 623 -32.09 -13.82 -4.74
C GLU A 623 -31.93 -12.50 -3.97
N LEU A 624 -31.85 -12.61 -2.65
CA LEU A 624 -31.86 -11.46 -1.74
C LEU A 624 -30.62 -11.43 -0.85
N ILE A 625 -30.06 -10.25 -0.65
CA ILE A 625 -29.00 -10.02 0.34
C ILE A 625 -29.13 -8.62 0.94
N TYR A 626 -28.80 -8.47 2.22
CA TYR A 626 -28.77 -7.16 2.85
C TYR A 626 -27.45 -6.45 2.56
N ASP A 627 -27.53 -5.22 2.05
CA ASP A 627 -26.38 -4.34 1.87
C ASP A 627 -26.28 -3.37 3.06
N PRO A 628 -25.30 -3.55 3.97
CA PRO A 628 -25.14 -2.67 5.12
C PRO A 628 -24.65 -1.26 4.76
N ASP A 629 -24.01 -1.07 3.61
CA ASP A 629 -23.52 0.24 3.18
C ASP A 629 -24.65 1.11 2.62
N LYS A 630 -25.70 0.48 2.09
CA LYS A 630 -26.91 1.15 1.59
C LYS A 630 -28.06 1.14 2.57
N ASP A 631 -28.00 0.32 3.62
CA ASP A 631 -29.10 0.10 4.56
C ASP A 631 -30.37 -0.37 3.82
N ARG A 632 -30.18 -1.26 2.84
CA ARG A 632 -31.23 -1.73 1.93
C ARG A 632 -31.06 -3.20 1.60
N ILE A 633 -32.16 -3.87 1.29
CA ILE A 633 -32.13 -5.20 0.68
C ILE A 633 -31.80 -5.02 -0.80
N MET A 634 -30.75 -5.68 -1.26
CA MET A 634 -30.43 -5.86 -2.66
C MET A 634 -31.13 -7.12 -3.17
N ILE A 635 -31.89 -6.97 -4.26
CA ILE A 635 -32.37 -8.09 -5.06
C ILE A 635 -31.43 -8.25 -6.25
N TYR A 636 -31.04 -9.47 -6.55
CA TYR A 636 -30.27 -9.81 -7.75
C TYR A 636 -30.93 -10.99 -8.43
N PHE A 637 -30.78 -11.07 -9.75
CA PHE A 637 -31.55 -12.00 -10.56
C PHE A 637 -30.96 -12.20 -11.95
N THR A 638 -31.37 -13.28 -12.60
CA THR A 638 -31.07 -13.54 -14.01
C THR A 638 -31.99 -12.73 -14.91
N MET A 639 -31.42 -12.04 -15.90
CA MET A 639 -32.20 -11.27 -16.88
C MET A 639 -31.71 -11.51 -18.31
N ARG A 640 -32.67 -11.57 -19.25
CA ARG A 640 -32.44 -11.58 -20.70
C ARG A 640 -33.22 -10.45 -21.37
N LYS A 641 -32.54 -9.65 -22.20
CA LYS A 641 -33.17 -8.60 -23.05
C LYS A 641 -33.48 -9.18 -24.43
N GLY A 642 -34.73 -9.12 -24.89
CA GLY A 642 -35.19 -9.76 -26.12
C GLY A 642 -34.76 -11.23 -26.21
N LYS A 643 -34.05 -11.57 -27.30
CA LYS A 643 -33.39 -12.87 -27.54
C LYS A 643 -31.89 -12.88 -27.26
N GLY A 644 -31.41 -11.93 -26.46
CA GLY A 644 -30.00 -11.86 -26.08
C GLY A 644 -29.55 -13.02 -25.21
N ARG A 645 -28.32 -12.95 -24.71
CA ARG A 645 -27.82 -13.86 -23.66
C ARG A 645 -28.38 -13.46 -22.29
N THR A 646 -28.42 -14.41 -21.37
CA THR A 646 -28.68 -14.13 -19.96
C THR A 646 -27.45 -13.57 -19.26
N MET A 647 -27.66 -12.61 -18.37
CA MET A 647 -26.65 -12.04 -17.48
C MET A 647 -27.28 -11.82 -16.10
N LEU A 648 -26.45 -11.59 -15.09
CA LEU A 648 -26.91 -11.28 -13.74
C LEU A 648 -27.06 -9.76 -13.57
N TYR A 649 -28.16 -9.36 -12.96
CA TYR A 649 -28.48 -7.97 -12.65
C TYR A 649 -28.81 -7.82 -11.17
N TYR A 650 -28.68 -6.61 -10.64
CA TYR A 650 -29.07 -6.27 -9.28
C TYR A 650 -29.84 -4.95 -9.22
N ALA A 651 -30.65 -4.79 -8.18
CA ALA A 651 -31.33 -3.54 -7.82
C ALA A 651 -31.52 -3.48 -6.30
N TYR A 652 -31.77 -2.30 -5.75
CA TYR A 652 -32.17 -2.15 -4.36
C TYR A 652 -33.69 -2.12 -4.23
N MET A 653 -34.20 -2.82 -3.23
CA MET A 653 -35.60 -2.81 -2.84
C MET A 653 -35.91 -1.56 -2.03
N ASN A 654 -37.11 -1.00 -2.18
CA ASN A 654 -37.59 0.02 -1.26
C ASN A 654 -37.85 -0.55 0.15
N GLU A 655 -37.95 0.32 1.15
CA GLU A 655 -38.15 -0.08 2.55
C GLU A 655 -39.43 -0.91 2.79
N ALA A 656 -40.48 -0.64 2.01
CA ALA A 656 -41.74 -1.38 2.06
C ALA A 656 -41.64 -2.80 1.47
N PHE A 657 -40.54 -3.12 0.79
CA PHE A 657 -40.30 -4.39 0.09
C PHE A 657 -41.40 -4.75 -0.91
N ASN A 658 -41.83 -3.75 -1.70
CA ASN A 658 -42.91 -3.93 -2.69
C ASN A 658 -42.58 -3.32 -4.06
N ALA A 659 -41.44 -2.64 -4.21
CA ALA A 659 -40.95 -2.12 -5.47
C ALA A 659 -39.42 -1.97 -5.46
N LEU A 660 -38.82 -1.82 -6.63
CA LEU A 660 -37.41 -1.43 -6.75
C LEU A 660 -37.25 0.06 -6.46
N GLU A 661 -36.29 0.42 -5.61
CA GLU A 661 -35.83 1.78 -5.36
C GLU A 661 -34.85 2.26 -6.44
N THR A 662 -34.08 1.34 -7.03
CA THR A 662 -33.15 1.63 -8.14
C THR A 662 -33.49 0.84 -9.39
N ALA A 663 -33.11 1.37 -10.55
CA ALA A 663 -33.19 0.61 -11.80
C ALA A 663 -32.23 -0.60 -11.76
N PRO A 664 -32.57 -1.74 -12.39
CA PRO A 664 -31.65 -2.86 -12.43
C PRO A 664 -30.38 -2.55 -13.21
N GLU A 665 -29.23 -2.86 -12.61
CA GLU A 665 -27.89 -2.66 -13.15
C GLU A 665 -27.19 -4.01 -13.35
N LEU A 666 -26.24 -4.05 -14.29
CA LEU A 666 -25.45 -5.24 -14.56
C LEU A 666 -24.58 -5.59 -13.34
N LEU A 667 -24.75 -6.80 -12.81
CA LEU A 667 -24.00 -7.29 -11.66
C LEU A 667 -22.70 -7.99 -12.09
N PHE A 668 -22.79 -8.86 -13.10
CA PHE A 668 -21.67 -9.70 -13.51
C PHE A 668 -21.74 -10.10 -14.98
N GLU A 669 -20.57 -10.08 -15.63
CA GLU A 669 -20.36 -10.64 -16.97
C GLU A 669 -19.33 -11.76 -16.92
N TYR A 670 -19.68 -12.89 -17.54
CA TYR A 670 -18.75 -14.00 -17.68
C TYR A 670 -17.60 -13.62 -18.64
N PRO A 671 -16.35 -14.03 -18.37
CA PRO A 671 -15.21 -13.68 -19.22
C PRO A 671 -15.36 -14.11 -20.68
N ASP A 672 -15.98 -15.27 -20.92
CA ASP A 672 -16.38 -15.69 -22.25
C ASP A 672 -17.75 -15.11 -22.61
N SER A 673 -17.71 -14.08 -23.46
CA SER A 673 -18.89 -13.37 -23.96
C SER A 673 -19.91 -14.24 -24.71
N THR A 674 -19.57 -15.48 -25.07
CA THR A 674 -20.48 -16.42 -25.74
C THR A 674 -21.29 -17.27 -24.75
N LYS A 675 -20.96 -17.24 -23.45
CA LYS A 675 -21.64 -18.03 -22.42
C LYS A 675 -22.80 -17.29 -21.80
N GLN A 676 -23.83 -18.04 -21.47
CA GLN A 676 -24.97 -17.62 -20.66
C GLN A 676 -24.69 -17.95 -19.20
N ILE A 677 -25.07 -17.04 -18.31
CA ILE A 677 -25.02 -17.25 -16.86
C ILE A 677 -26.39 -17.04 -16.25
N LEU A 678 -26.68 -17.77 -15.18
CA LEU A 678 -27.95 -17.74 -14.47
C LEU A 678 -27.76 -18.17 -13.01
N ASP A 679 -28.81 -17.98 -12.22
CA ASP A 679 -29.02 -18.41 -10.82
C ASP A 679 -27.79 -18.17 -9.93
N ALA A 680 -27.80 -17.08 -9.18
CA ALA A 680 -26.64 -16.67 -8.39
C ALA A 680 -26.96 -16.69 -6.89
N ASP A 681 -25.98 -16.99 -6.05
CA ASP A 681 -26.09 -16.79 -4.61
C ASP A 681 -24.82 -16.12 -4.09
N ILE A 682 -25.01 -14.96 -3.48
CA ILE A 682 -23.94 -14.13 -2.93
C ILE A 682 -23.86 -14.37 -1.42
N THR A 683 -22.70 -14.82 -0.97
CA THR A 683 -22.38 -14.99 0.45
C THR A 683 -21.28 -14.03 0.87
N ARG A 684 -21.53 -13.28 1.94
CA ARG A 684 -20.50 -12.46 2.60
C ARG A 684 -19.55 -13.36 3.39
N LEU A 685 -18.25 -13.19 3.18
CA LEU A 685 -17.17 -13.94 3.82
C LEU A 685 -16.74 -13.30 5.14
N PRO A 686 -16.13 -14.07 6.07
CA PRO A 686 -15.64 -13.53 7.35
C PRO A 686 -14.61 -12.40 7.21
N ASP A 687 -13.83 -12.42 6.13
CA ASP A 687 -12.83 -11.39 5.82
C ASP A 687 -13.44 -10.09 5.24
N GLY A 688 -14.76 -10.07 5.01
CA GLY A 688 -15.51 -8.93 4.49
C GLY A 688 -15.73 -8.95 2.99
N ARG A 689 -15.11 -9.87 2.25
CA ARG A 689 -15.34 -10.07 0.81
C ARG A 689 -16.67 -10.77 0.55
N TYR A 690 -17.03 -10.91 -0.72
CA TYR A 690 -18.22 -11.59 -1.19
C TYR A 690 -17.82 -12.71 -2.14
N ALA A 691 -18.36 -13.90 -1.90
CA ALA A 691 -18.31 -15.03 -2.82
C ALA A 691 -19.66 -15.13 -3.54
N MET A 692 -19.65 -15.16 -4.87
CA MET A 692 -20.84 -15.40 -5.68
C MET A 692 -20.70 -16.74 -6.38
N MET A 693 -21.59 -17.67 -6.03
CA MET A 693 -21.78 -18.89 -6.79
C MET A 693 -22.82 -18.62 -7.88
N TYR A 694 -22.62 -19.16 -9.07
CA TYR A 694 -23.55 -18.97 -10.18
C TYR A 694 -23.43 -20.11 -11.18
N VAL A 695 -24.41 -20.25 -12.07
CA VAL A 695 -24.38 -21.26 -13.13
C VAL A 695 -23.80 -20.66 -14.40
N ALA A 696 -22.83 -21.34 -15.00
CA ALA A 696 -22.45 -21.11 -16.39
C ALA A 696 -23.06 -22.21 -17.27
N GLN A 697 -23.79 -21.84 -18.32
CA GLN A 697 -24.34 -22.77 -19.30
C GLN A 697 -23.24 -23.27 -20.25
N GLU A 698 -22.34 -24.09 -19.70
CA GLU A 698 -21.35 -24.88 -20.41
C GLU A 698 -21.90 -26.29 -20.69
N ASN A 699 -21.08 -27.22 -21.20
CA ASN A 699 -21.50 -28.60 -21.46
C ASN A 699 -20.57 -29.59 -20.72
N PRO A 700 -20.96 -30.08 -19.53
CA PRO A 700 -22.20 -29.80 -18.80
C PRO A 700 -22.24 -28.39 -18.18
N GLY A 701 -23.43 -27.92 -17.84
CA GLY A 701 -23.61 -26.67 -17.08
C GLY A 701 -23.44 -26.94 -15.59
N GLY A 702 -22.77 -26.06 -14.86
CA GLY A 702 -22.50 -26.31 -13.44
C GLY A 702 -22.15 -25.06 -12.66
N ILE A 703 -21.91 -25.25 -11.36
CA ILE A 703 -21.74 -24.16 -10.40
C ILE A 703 -20.31 -23.64 -10.48
N LYS A 704 -20.16 -22.35 -10.78
CA LYS A 704 -18.92 -21.60 -10.81
C LYS A 704 -18.84 -20.68 -9.59
N LEU A 705 -17.66 -20.09 -9.40
CA LEU A 705 -17.40 -19.18 -8.29
C LEU A 705 -16.74 -17.88 -8.79
N ALA A 706 -17.13 -16.75 -8.21
CA ALA A 706 -16.46 -15.47 -8.36
C ALA A 706 -16.33 -14.77 -7.01
N PHE A 707 -15.34 -13.89 -6.86
CA PHE A 707 -15.10 -13.14 -5.63
C PHE A 707 -15.07 -11.63 -5.88
N SER A 708 -15.55 -10.85 -4.91
CA SER A 708 -15.43 -9.39 -4.95
C SER A 708 -15.21 -8.81 -3.55
N ASP A 709 -14.59 -7.64 -3.47
CA ASP A 709 -14.57 -6.82 -2.25
C ASP A 709 -15.86 -6.00 -2.09
N HIS A 710 -16.76 -6.03 -3.08
CA HIS A 710 -18.04 -5.34 -3.08
C HIS A 710 -19.19 -6.29 -3.35
N ILE A 711 -20.34 -6.00 -2.75
CA ILE A 711 -21.55 -6.83 -2.87
C ILE A 711 -22.14 -6.85 -4.29
N ASN A 712 -21.89 -5.83 -5.11
CA ASN A 712 -22.65 -5.58 -6.34
C ASN A 712 -21.80 -5.25 -7.59
N LYS A 713 -20.46 -5.31 -7.49
CA LYS A 713 -19.56 -4.97 -8.61
C LYS A 713 -18.23 -5.70 -8.47
N GLY A 714 -17.44 -5.74 -9.54
CA GLY A 714 -16.03 -6.13 -9.47
C GLY A 714 -15.77 -7.62 -9.23
N TYR A 715 -16.76 -8.49 -9.43
CA TYR A 715 -16.60 -9.92 -9.28
C TYR A 715 -15.55 -10.48 -10.24
N VAL A 716 -14.52 -11.11 -9.68
CA VAL A 716 -13.44 -11.79 -10.37
C VAL A 716 -13.76 -13.28 -10.45
N TYR A 717 -13.92 -13.76 -11.69
CA TYR A 717 -14.14 -15.18 -12.00
C TYR A 717 -13.00 -16.06 -11.47
N ARG A 718 -13.37 -17.24 -10.94
CA ARG A 718 -12.45 -18.35 -10.70
C ARG A 718 -12.76 -19.50 -11.64
N GLU A 719 -11.69 -20.03 -12.26
CA GLU A 719 -11.79 -21.20 -13.12
C GLU A 719 -12.22 -22.47 -12.38
N GLY A 720 -13.03 -23.29 -13.04
CA GLY A 720 -13.49 -24.59 -12.55
C GLY A 720 -14.91 -24.59 -11.97
N GLN A 721 -15.47 -25.78 -11.86
CA GLN A 721 -16.74 -26.03 -11.17
C GLN A 721 -16.51 -26.33 -9.69
N VAL A 722 -17.48 -26.00 -8.85
CA VAL A 722 -17.51 -26.33 -7.41
C VAL A 722 -18.55 -27.37 -7.06
N ASP A 723 -19.36 -27.80 -8.03
CA ASP A 723 -20.20 -28.97 -7.95
C ASP A 723 -19.45 -30.26 -8.34
N TYR A 724 -20.06 -31.41 -8.08
CA TYR A 724 -19.49 -32.73 -8.33
C TYR A 724 -20.28 -33.55 -9.36
N GLU A 725 -21.14 -32.90 -10.14
CA GLU A 725 -22.05 -33.60 -11.03
C GLU A 725 -21.39 -33.94 -12.37
N ARG A 726 -21.71 -35.14 -12.87
CA ARG A 726 -21.30 -35.53 -14.24
C ARG A 726 -22.18 -34.89 -15.31
N GLY A 727 -23.43 -34.60 -14.96
CA GLY A 727 -24.40 -33.92 -15.82
C GLY A 727 -24.65 -32.50 -15.32
N SER A 728 -25.60 -31.80 -15.95
CA SER A 728 -25.87 -30.41 -15.58
C SER A 728 -26.58 -30.25 -14.24
N CYS A 729 -26.25 -29.17 -13.53
CA CYS A 729 -26.91 -28.69 -12.32
C CYS A 729 -27.09 -27.15 -12.36
N GLU A 730 -27.95 -26.62 -11.48
CA GLU A 730 -28.26 -25.18 -11.37
C GLU A 730 -28.60 -24.75 -9.93
N ALA A 731 -29.08 -23.52 -9.75
CA ALA A 731 -29.65 -23.02 -8.49
C ALA A 731 -28.76 -23.18 -7.25
N PRO A 732 -27.54 -22.59 -7.23
CA PRO A 732 -26.71 -22.64 -6.04
C PRO A 732 -27.36 -21.87 -4.89
N ASN A 733 -27.27 -22.39 -3.67
CA ASN A 733 -27.49 -21.62 -2.44
C ASN A 733 -26.46 -22.02 -1.39
N VAL A 734 -25.96 -21.04 -0.64
CA VAL A 734 -24.92 -21.25 0.38
C VAL A 734 -25.40 -20.76 1.75
N TRP A 735 -25.19 -21.59 2.77
CA TRP A 735 -25.44 -21.19 4.17
C TRP A 735 -24.29 -21.63 5.09
N LYS A 736 -24.07 -20.88 6.17
CA LYS A 736 -23.09 -21.22 7.21
C LYS A 736 -23.68 -22.29 8.14
N ARG A 737 -22.85 -23.25 8.59
CA ARG A 737 -23.22 -24.14 9.70
C ARG A 737 -23.18 -23.39 11.04
N LEU A 738 -24.21 -23.57 11.85
CA LEU A 738 -24.28 -23.04 13.21
C LEU A 738 -23.15 -23.64 14.06
N GLY A 739 -22.40 -22.78 14.76
CA GLY A 739 -21.30 -23.19 15.63
C GLY A 739 -20.04 -23.68 14.92
N GLU A 740 -19.97 -23.62 13.58
CA GLU A 740 -18.82 -24.07 12.80
C GLU A 740 -18.34 -23.00 11.80
N ASP A 741 -17.04 -23.01 11.48
CA ASP A 741 -16.47 -22.23 10.38
C ASP A 741 -16.54 -22.99 9.07
N LYS A 742 -17.76 -23.40 8.72
CA LYS A 742 -18.07 -24.11 7.49
C LYS A 742 -19.33 -23.59 6.83
N TRP A 743 -19.37 -23.73 5.51
CA TRP A 743 -20.49 -23.38 4.65
C TRP A 743 -20.87 -24.58 3.81
N VAL A 744 -22.17 -24.76 3.61
CA VAL A 744 -22.73 -25.78 2.74
C VAL A 744 -23.25 -25.10 1.49
N LEU A 745 -22.81 -25.60 0.34
CA LEU A 745 -23.37 -25.30 -0.97
C LEU A 745 -24.39 -26.39 -1.31
N MET A 746 -25.63 -25.98 -1.61
CA MET A 746 -26.68 -26.81 -2.20
C MET A 746 -26.89 -26.40 -3.66
N TYR A 747 -27.23 -27.35 -4.52
CA TYR A 747 -27.58 -27.08 -5.92
C TYR A 747 -28.60 -28.10 -6.45
N ASP A 748 -29.38 -27.69 -7.44
CA ASP A 748 -30.42 -28.47 -8.13
C ASP A 748 -29.78 -29.34 -9.23
N ILE A 749 -30.01 -30.66 -9.20
CA ILE A 749 -29.51 -31.60 -10.21
C ILE A 749 -30.65 -32.05 -11.14
N PHE A 750 -31.02 -31.19 -12.08
CA PHE A 750 -32.07 -31.50 -13.05
C PHE A 750 -31.68 -32.57 -14.09
N SER A 751 -30.40 -32.92 -14.21
CA SER A 751 -29.91 -33.92 -15.17
C SER A 751 -30.12 -35.37 -14.74
N VAL A 752 -30.44 -35.64 -13.48
CA VAL A 752 -30.68 -37.00 -12.96
C VAL A 752 -32.17 -37.33 -12.82
N LYS A 753 -32.50 -38.63 -12.85
CA LYS A 753 -33.86 -39.14 -12.65
C LYS A 753 -33.86 -40.27 -11.61
N PRO A 754 -34.63 -40.15 -10.51
CA PRO A 754 -35.42 -38.98 -10.12
C PRO A 754 -34.53 -37.75 -9.87
N HIS A 755 -35.11 -36.58 -10.06
CA HIS A 755 -34.49 -35.29 -9.76
C HIS A 755 -34.01 -35.25 -8.30
N ASN A 756 -32.87 -34.59 -8.01
CA ASN A 756 -32.36 -34.48 -6.65
C ASN A 756 -31.55 -33.19 -6.39
N PHE A 757 -31.26 -32.89 -5.12
CA PHE A 757 -30.28 -31.87 -4.73
C PHE A 757 -28.91 -32.51 -4.46
N GLY A 758 -27.85 -31.80 -4.84
CA GLY A 758 -26.47 -32.11 -4.50
C GLY A 758 -25.91 -31.11 -3.50
N TYR A 759 -24.87 -31.55 -2.78
CA TYR A 759 -24.29 -30.80 -1.68
C TYR A 759 -22.77 -30.86 -1.68
N ALA A 760 -22.16 -29.73 -1.34
CA ALA A 760 -20.74 -29.63 -1.05
C ALA A 760 -20.50 -28.77 0.20
N GLU A 761 -19.39 -28.98 0.89
CA GLU A 761 -19.01 -28.22 2.09
C GLU A 761 -17.64 -27.57 1.91
N THR A 762 -17.46 -26.36 2.43
CA THR A 762 -16.19 -25.63 2.39
C THR A 762 -15.98 -24.85 3.69
N SER A 763 -14.71 -24.61 4.06
CA SER A 763 -14.33 -23.68 5.13
C SER A 763 -13.55 -22.46 4.63
N ASP A 764 -13.16 -22.44 3.35
CA ASP A 764 -12.29 -21.43 2.77
C ASP A 764 -12.75 -20.93 1.38
N PHE A 765 -13.85 -21.48 0.86
CA PHE A 765 -14.38 -21.22 -0.48
C PHE A 765 -13.39 -21.56 -1.60
N ILE A 766 -12.32 -22.30 -1.30
CA ILE A 766 -11.31 -22.78 -2.25
C ILE A 766 -11.49 -24.28 -2.43
N HIS A 767 -11.50 -25.01 -1.31
CA HIS A 767 -11.64 -26.45 -1.28
C HIS A 767 -13.06 -26.81 -0.89
N PHE A 768 -13.70 -27.60 -1.75
CA PHE A 768 -15.02 -28.16 -1.50
C PHE A 768 -14.88 -29.65 -1.19
N THR A 769 -15.77 -30.15 -0.35
CA THR A 769 -15.92 -31.56 -0.02
C THR A 769 -17.29 -32.01 -0.47
N ASN A 770 -17.36 -33.01 -1.34
CA ASN A 770 -18.64 -33.57 -1.79
C ASN A 770 -19.39 -34.22 -0.63
N LEU A 771 -20.61 -33.77 -0.36
CA LEU A 771 -21.51 -34.32 0.66
C LEU A 771 -22.53 -35.31 0.08
N GLY A 772 -22.56 -35.49 -1.24
CA GLY A 772 -23.47 -36.36 -1.97
C GLY A 772 -24.84 -35.73 -2.21
N HIS A 773 -25.79 -36.56 -2.63
CA HIS A 773 -27.17 -36.13 -2.87
C HIS A 773 -28.04 -36.38 -1.64
N PHE A 774 -29.23 -35.76 -1.57
CA PHE A 774 -30.22 -36.15 -0.55
C PHE A 774 -30.46 -37.67 -0.57
N ASP A 775 -30.50 -38.26 0.64
CA ASP A 775 -30.70 -39.69 0.93
C ASP A 775 -29.63 -40.65 0.39
N GLN A 776 -28.62 -40.14 -0.32
CA GLN A 776 -27.49 -40.91 -0.85
C GLN A 776 -26.16 -40.49 -0.20
N GLY A 777 -26.07 -39.24 0.25
CA GLY A 777 -24.92 -38.64 0.91
C GLY A 777 -25.06 -38.58 2.43
N VAL A 778 -24.68 -37.46 3.05
CA VAL A 778 -24.93 -37.19 4.49
C VAL A 778 -26.25 -36.46 4.73
N MET A 779 -26.76 -35.74 3.72
CA MET A 779 -28.01 -34.99 3.82
C MET A 779 -29.21 -35.92 3.70
N ARG A 780 -30.27 -35.67 4.49
CA ARG A 780 -31.48 -36.50 4.55
C ARG A 780 -32.72 -35.63 4.40
N ARG A 781 -33.77 -36.20 3.81
CA ARG A 781 -35.10 -35.60 3.78
C ARG A 781 -36.13 -36.48 4.48
N THR A 782 -37.17 -35.87 5.04
CA THR A 782 -38.29 -36.57 5.69
C THR A 782 -39.59 -35.89 5.30
N ASN A 783 -40.61 -36.69 4.97
CA ASN A 783 -41.95 -36.25 4.55
C ASN A 783 -42.05 -35.49 3.21
N PHE A 784 -41.03 -35.55 2.36
CA PHE A 784 -41.10 -35.13 0.95
C PHE A 784 -40.13 -35.93 0.07
N ALA A 785 -40.41 -35.99 -1.24
CA ALA A 785 -39.62 -36.77 -2.21
C ALA A 785 -39.28 -35.99 -3.50
N VAL A 786 -39.76 -34.76 -3.63
CA VAL A 786 -39.53 -33.88 -4.79
C VAL A 786 -39.23 -32.50 -4.27
N GLN A 787 -38.18 -31.87 -4.80
CA GLN A 787 -37.74 -30.52 -4.49
C GLN A 787 -36.98 -29.98 -5.71
N LYS A 788 -37.08 -28.69 -5.98
CA LYS A 788 -36.30 -27.94 -6.97
C LYS A 788 -35.96 -26.57 -6.40
N HIS A 789 -34.92 -25.91 -6.94
CA HIS A 789 -34.39 -24.57 -6.60
C HIS A 789 -34.88 -24.01 -5.26
N GLY A 790 -33.99 -23.85 -4.29
CA GLY A 790 -34.38 -23.35 -2.97
C GLY A 790 -33.27 -22.63 -2.24
N ALA A 791 -33.62 -22.09 -1.07
CA ALA A 791 -32.69 -21.39 -0.19
C ALA A 791 -32.83 -21.84 1.27
N VAL A 792 -31.71 -21.88 2.00
CA VAL A 792 -31.64 -22.25 3.41
C VAL A 792 -31.26 -21.04 4.27
N ILE A 793 -32.01 -20.80 5.35
CA ILE A 793 -31.70 -19.78 6.37
C ILE A 793 -31.72 -20.36 7.78
N HIS A 794 -31.17 -19.61 8.73
CA HIS A 794 -31.19 -19.96 10.15
C HIS A 794 -32.48 -19.50 10.84
N LEU A 795 -32.98 -20.35 11.75
CA LEU A 795 -34.07 -20.08 12.67
C LEU A 795 -33.61 -20.21 14.12
N THR A 796 -34.26 -19.44 15.00
CA THR A 796 -34.30 -19.76 16.43
C THR A 796 -35.14 -21.02 16.66
N LYS A 797 -34.94 -21.65 17.82
CA LYS A 797 -35.77 -22.80 18.21
C LYS A 797 -37.26 -22.47 18.24
N SER A 798 -37.64 -21.31 18.79
CA SER A 798 -39.04 -20.94 18.92
C SER A 798 -39.72 -20.72 17.57
N GLU A 799 -39.00 -20.17 16.58
CA GLU A 799 -39.50 -20.00 15.22
C GLU A 799 -39.71 -21.34 14.52
N ALA A 800 -38.75 -22.26 14.63
CA ALA A 800 -38.86 -23.60 14.05
C ALA A 800 -40.05 -24.37 14.65
N GLU A 801 -40.18 -24.37 15.98
CA GLU A 801 -41.28 -25.05 16.68
C GLU A 801 -42.64 -24.41 16.39
N ARG A 802 -42.70 -23.07 16.27
CA ARG A 802 -43.93 -22.37 15.88
C ARG A 802 -44.38 -22.78 14.48
N LEU A 803 -43.45 -22.88 13.53
CA LEU A 803 -43.75 -23.30 12.17
C LEU A 803 -44.23 -24.76 12.11
N LYS A 804 -43.52 -25.67 12.80
CA LYS A 804 -43.91 -27.09 12.94
C LYS A 804 -45.33 -27.21 13.55
N ALA A 805 -45.59 -26.49 14.64
CA ALA A 805 -46.87 -26.54 15.35
C ALA A 805 -48.05 -25.94 14.57
N TRP A 806 -47.80 -25.03 13.63
CA TRP A 806 -48.84 -24.48 12.76
C TRP A 806 -49.34 -25.52 11.76
N TYR A 807 -48.43 -26.22 11.08
CA TYR A 807 -48.76 -27.21 10.05
C TYR A 807 -49.05 -28.62 10.59
N ALA A 808 -48.85 -28.85 11.89
CA ALA A 808 -49.30 -30.07 12.57
C ALA A 808 -50.80 -30.06 12.93
N ARG A 809 -51.51 -28.93 12.73
CA ARG A 809 -52.95 -28.78 12.95
C ARG A 809 -53.74 -29.24 11.74
#